data_AF-A0A498EF12-F1
#
_entry.id   AF-A0A498EF12-F1
#
_cell.length_a   1.000
_cell.length_b   1.000
_cell.length_c   1.000
_cell.angle_alpha   90.00
_cell.angle_beta   90.00
_cell.angle_gamma   90.00
#
_symmetry.space_group_name_H-M   'P 1'
#
loop_
_entity.id
_entity.type
_entity.pdbx_description
1 polymer ?
#
loop_
_entity_poly.entity_id
_entity_poly.type
_entity_poly.pdbx_seq_one_letter_code
_entity_poly.pdbx_strand_id
1 'polypeptide(L)'
;MYYLLASTQTPSTLEWVLVTDGSDTGPIEYVLSVDTALASTIEAWCRELVPNSFDISISSTDPLRYLSSADATTDPDDGALESYSPPRYRAVEFVGVTDRREDWQTTLTRYDEFTDKQSRLPLATVVSALADASVPMAVQILVRPYPDWRHHALDRKQRLKQGRETAFQRFFEDWVLSTDSENNVSDPRVRSRVDALDEKDAQHSFVVTARAVAATIDQRAQLPDCTPVSTAFSHLNGDHYRIEGRIHDGDRAKSIYESLRNRVVVDPEHAKLTARLPWTDHASRGLVMDGCELPLLCLVDAATLPTEAHRGLAPTPTDEHGLPRPPRDRIERYRTAGLTLGHAQTADGDAEAVPISLPPALQPLHLGMFGRTGSGKSSTLVAALLANHAATDGADIFIDPKGDGMADDYLKAHYAKYGSLDDVYYFDCTETLPALSFFDIRDQLDAGIDRTTAVEDVVDHYIDILIGIMGRDRFEQAVRSPDIIRYVLKAMFDPIHGSNAFSHREFQTAVARLHETRDPPPVVDEDLQAMLAGVAANSKRSFDELMQGVANRIEKIPIDARLAQVFNHTPDDDSDDPEFDLRRLIDEDAVIIIETGGLRPASQRVITLVLLSALWTALRRRTQQGDDETDHPLVNLYLEEAAQLSTSSLLSDLLAQSRSFGLSITLAMQFPAQLKEANPEAYREVLNNVSTIITGNVAVDPEFSRRFTTADRPATEVQNRLRALRRGQWLATLPAEFGQPEPQPFVLQSPPLPVGHPESDDPFSPARETAYAAALELRTARTAQASGLNVSGIGSRTTTEETHTPLGHREAAPLDDSAASTHRATPTSAHTPAEDAPPDPYPDRNAPTPDARINSALPYTSRLPPMVEYDPEVHVVVCEECSTRYDPTLTGIKNAIQCCHSLEAVDRDEIPISQLPLKLSAVERGSSAFTDAQLRFLQAVYSAHQRRFDPEFEYDLLYDSMVRLQEYTGIRYQEVQELIDGGSLSVDCTYPHKLYTVTPKGRRAIAVRHREGIAHGHGRGDLSESSLHVVMVELGRRYLETEFVEDDDSAAVEAVSYFEHEGSRLDAVCLDEDGNIVVTLEAERANHDILTAVPEDYDKMAACDPEAAVWVVKNRSDAHEILRALNEPNEGYPRVEKTYSSNSPPSSFQIHQPGFTEMHTLQELQSDASHS
;
A
#
# COMPACT_ATOMS: atom_id res chain seq x y z
N MET A 1 -32.97 -0.67 -31.02
CA MET A 1 -33.59 -2.01 -31.13
C MET A 1 -34.73 -2.09 -32.17
N TYR A 2 -35.85 -1.34 -32.06
CA TYR A 2 -37.00 -1.47 -33.00
C TYR A 2 -36.61 -1.41 -34.48
N TYR A 3 -35.93 -0.34 -34.89
CA TYR A 3 -35.47 -0.16 -36.27
C TYR A 3 -34.47 -1.22 -36.73
N LEU A 4 -33.66 -1.77 -35.83
CA LEU A 4 -32.72 -2.84 -36.14
C LEU A 4 -33.47 -4.12 -36.53
N LEU A 5 -34.45 -4.53 -35.73
CA LEU A 5 -35.25 -5.73 -35.98
C LEU A 5 -36.23 -5.58 -37.14
N ALA A 6 -36.64 -4.34 -37.46
CA ALA A 6 -37.53 -4.02 -38.57
C ALA A 6 -36.80 -3.78 -39.91
N SER A 7 -35.46 -3.83 -39.93
CA SER A 7 -34.63 -3.48 -41.10
C SER A 7 -34.63 -4.54 -42.22
N THR A 8 -35.10 -5.75 -41.94
CA THR A 8 -35.12 -6.90 -42.85
C THR A 8 -36.49 -7.07 -43.53
N GLN A 9 -36.54 -7.69 -44.73
CA GLN A 9 -37.80 -7.90 -45.47
C GLN A 9 -38.84 -8.71 -44.68
N THR A 10 -38.39 -9.60 -43.80
CA THR A 10 -39.17 -10.29 -42.79
C THR A 10 -38.63 -9.91 -41.42
N PRO A 11 -39.43 -9.34 -40.50
CA PRO A 11 -38.94 -8.85 -39.21
C PRO A 11 -38.21 -9.95 -38.45
N SER A 12 -36.97 -9.68 -38.07
CA SER A 12 -36.14 -10.64 -37.33
C SER A 12 -36.62 -10.79 -35.90
N THR A 13 -36.46 -12.01 -35.36
CA THR A 13 -36.86 -12.32 -33.97
C THR A 13 -35.63 -12.29 -33.06
N LEU A 14 -35.72 -11.53 -31.98
CA LEU A 14 -34.74 -11.50 -30.91
C LEU A 14 -35.21 -12.44 -29.79
N GLU A 15 -34.30 -13.23 -29.25
CA GLU A 15 -34.61 -14.25 -28.25
C GLU A 15 -33.68 -14.11 -27.05
N TRP A 16 -34.27 -14.06 -25.86
CA TRP A 16 -33.58 -14.27 -24.59
C TRP A 16 -33.90 -15.67 -24.05
N VAL A 17 -32.87 -16.41 -23.65
CA VAL A 17 -32.99 -17.72 -23.01
C VAL A 17 -32.20 -17.71 -21.70
N LEU A 18 -32.85 -18.14 -20.61
CA LEU A 18 -32.17 -18.54 -19.39
C LEU A 18 -32.31 -20.04 -19.25
N VAL A 19 -31.23 -20.77 -19.04
CA VAL A 19 -31.25 -22.25 -18.97
C VAL A 19 -30.35 -22.77 -17.86
N THR A 20 -30.81 -23.82 -17.19
CA THR A 20 -30.05 -24.62 -16.22
C THR A 20 -30.12 -26.10 -16.62
N ASP A 21 -29.07 -26.86 -16.30
CA ASP A 21 -29.06 -28.32 -16.44
C ASP A 21 -29.72 -29.04 -15.25
N GLY A 22 -30.06 -28.30 -14.20
CA GLY A 22 -30.72 -28.80 -13.00
C GLY A 22 -29.78 -29.49 -12.00
N SER A 23 -28.46 -29.37 -12.18
CA SER A 23 -27.48 -29.84 -11.21
C SER A 23 -27.21 -28.79 -10.13
N ASP A 24 -26.97 -29.23 -8.89
CA ASP A 24 -26.71 -28.34 -7.73
C ASP A 24 -25.49 -27.43 -7.92
N THR A 25 -24.62 -27.74 -8.89
CA THR A 25 -23.38 -27.01 -9.22
C THR A 25 -23.35 -26.44 -10.64
N GLY A 26 -24.42 -26.60 -11.42
CA GLY A 26 -24.46 -26.22 -12.84
C GLY A 26 -24.66 -24.71 -13.03
N PRO A 27 -23.98 -24.10 -14.02
CA PRO A 27 -24.17 -22.68 -14.29
C PRO A 27 -25.53 -22.41 -14.96
N ILE A 28 -26.12 -21.26 -14.66
CA ILE A 28 -27.29 -20.72 -15.37
C ILE A 28 -26.76 -19.93 -16.58
N GLU A 29 -27.02 -20.40 -17.79
CA GLU A 29 -26.64 -19.68 -19.01
C GLU A 29 -27.69 -18.60 -19.33
N TYR A 30 -27.26 -17.35 -19.49
CA TYR A 30 -28.12 -16.25 -19.97
C TYR A 30 -27.73 -15.83 -21.39
N VAL A 31 -28.55 -16.23 -22.36
CA VAL A 31 -28.22 -16.18 -23.79
C VAL A 31 -29.14 -15.23 -24.53
N LEU A 32 -28.57 -14.32 -25.31
CA LEU A 32 -29.26 -13.51 -26.31
C LEU A 32 -28.96 -14.05 -27.71
N SER A 33 -29.98 -14.35 -28.50
CA SER A 33 -29.82 -14.85 -29.87
C SER A 33 -30.72 -14.13 -30.87
N VAL A 34 -30.25 -14.04 -32.12
CA VAL A 34 -30.96 -13.41 -33.24
C VAL A 34 -30.70 -14.20 -34.51
N ASP A 35 -31.52 -13.98 -35.53
CA ASP A 35 -31.26 -14.49 -36.88
C ASP A 35 -29.88 -14.05 -37.39
N THR A 36 -29.16 -14.97 -38.03
CA THR A 36 -27.74 -14.85 -38.38
C THR A 36 -27.37 -13.60 -39.18
N ALA A 37 -28.31 -12.99 -39.91
CA ALA A 37 -28.09 -11.77 -40.68
C ALA A 37 -27.84 -10.51 -39.83
N LEU A 38 -28.20 -10.51 -38.54
CA LEU A 38 -28.05 -9.37 -37.63
C LEU A 38 -27.02 -9.60 -36.51
N ALA A 39 -26.33 -10.75 -36.51
CA ALA A 39 -25.45 -11.15 -35.41
C ALA A 39 -24.35 -10.11 -35.09
N SER A 40 -23.62 -9.62 -36.09
CA SER A 40 -22.55 -8.62 -35.91
C SER A 40 -23.06 -7.27 -35.42
N THR A 41 -24.28 -6.88 -35.79
CA THR A 41 -24.88 -5.62 -35.34
C THR A 41 -25.40 -5.73 -33.91
N ILE A 42 -25.88 -6.90 -33.50
CA ILE A 42 -26.27 -7.15 -32.11
C ILE A 42 -25.06 -7.24 -31.20
N GLU A 43 -23.96 -7.85 -31.63
CA GLU A 43 -22.71 -7.86 -30.87
C GLU A 43 -22.25 -6.42 -30.55
N ALA A 44 -22.20 -5.55 -31.56
CA ALA A 44 -21.85 -4.14 -31.38
C ALA A 44 -22.86 -3.40 -30.46
N TRP A 45 -24.16 -3.67 -30.63
CA TRP A 45 -25.20 -3.07 -29.81
C TRP A 45 -25.15 -3.53 -28.34
N CYS A 46 -24.86 -4.81 -28.08
CA CYS A 46 -24.65 -5.31 -26.73
C CYS A 46 -23.45 -4.63 -26.07
N ARG A 47 -22.34 -4.46 -26.80
CA ARG A 47 -21.14 -3.74 -26.31
C ARG A 47 -21.40 -2.27 -25.98
N GLU A 48 -22.36 -1.62 -26.61
CA GLU A 48 -22.78 -0.24 -26.26
C GLU A 48 -23.69 -0.18 -25.03
N LEU A 49 -24.42 -1.26 -24.72
CA LEU A 49 -25.45 -1.27 -23.68
C LEU A 49 -25.00 -1.84 -22.34
N VAL A 50 -24.03 -2.75 -22.33
CA VAL A 50 -23.44 -3.25 -21.09
C VAL A 50 -22.10 -2.56 -20.84
N PRO A 51 -21.74 -2.23 -19.58
CA PRO A 51 -20.41 -1.73 -19.25
C PRO A 51 -19.31 -2.66 -19.79
N ASN A 52 -18.15 -2.10 -20.13
CA ASN A 52 -16.98 -2.88 -20.60
C ASN A 52 -16.48 -3.95 -19.59
N SER A 53 -17.03 -3.98 -18.37
CA SER A 53 -16.78 -4.98 -17.34
C SER A 53 -17.57 -6.28 -17.53
N PHE A 54 -18.51 -6.34 -18.49
CA PHE A 54 -19.28 -7.54 -18.84
C PHE A 54 -18.64 -8.27 -20.02
N ASP A 55 -18.41 -9.57 -19.88
CA ASP A 55 -18.00 -10.45 -20.96
C ASP A 55 -19.17 -10.71 -21.93
N ILE A 56 -18.89 -10.71 -23.23
CA ILE A 56 -19.81 -11.12 -24.28
C ILE A 56 -19.07 -12.14 -25.14
N SER A 57 -19.40 -13.41 -24.96
CA SER A 57 -18.86 -14.51 -25.76
C SER A 57 -19.89 -14.99 -26.79
N ILE A 58 -19.42 -15.30 -28.00
CA ILE A 58 -20.27 -15.84 -29.07
C ILE A 58 -20.12 -17.36 -29.06
N SER A 59 -21.22 -18.06 -28.78
CA SER A 59 -21.28 -19.52 -28.81
C SER A 59 -22.07 -20.02 -30.02
N SER A 60 -21.64 -21.16 -30.57
CA SER A 60 -22.39 -21.90 -31.61
C SER A 60 -23.21 -23.05 -31.06
N THR A 61 -23.19 -23.23 -29.74
CA THR A 61 -23.85 -24.35 -29.05
C THR A 61 -25.35 -24.07 -28.84
N ASP A 62 -26.19 -25.08 -29.03
CA ASP A 62 -27.62 -24.99 -28.73
C ASP A 62 -27.83 -24.73 -27.22
N PRO A 63 -28.45 -23.60 -26.81
CA PRO A 63 -28.71 -23.31 -25.41
C PRO A 63 -29.71 -24.31 -24.80
N LEU A 64 -30.53 -25.00 -25.60
CA LEU A 64 -31.53 -25.94 -25.12
C LEU A 64 -31.04 -27.39 -25.08
N ARG A 65 -29.73 -27.62 -25.24
CA ARG A 65 -29.11 -28.95 -25.24
C ARG A 65 -29.47 -29.78 -24.00
N TYR A 66 -29.56 -29.12 -22.83
CA TYR A 66 -29.87 -29.77 -21.56
C TYR A 66 -31.31 -30.28 -21.46
N LEU A 67 -32.24 -29.69 -22.23
CA LEU A 67 -33.65 -30.10 -22.24
C LEU A 67 -33.91 -31.24 -23.24
N SER A 68 -32.90 -31.62 -24.04
CA SER A 68 -33.01 -32.68 -25.05
C SER A 68 -32.38 -33.97 -24.51
N SER A 69 -33.10 -35.08 -24.57
CA SER A 69 -32.50 -36.40 -24.29
C SER A 69 -31.48 -36.72 -25.39
N ALA A 70 -30.23 -37.02 -25.02
CA ALA A 70 -29.25 -37.57 -25.95
C ALA A 70 -29.78 -38.90 -26.54
N ASP A 71 -30.25 -38.86 -27.79
CA ASP A 71 -29.66 -39.63 -28.91
C ASP A 71 -30.53 -39.58 -30.17
N ALA A 72 -29.93 -39.12 -31.27
CA ALA A 72 -30.31 -39.49 -32.64
C ALA A 72 -29.06 -39.65 -33.53
N THR A 73 -27.91 -40.05 -32.94
CA THR A 73 -26.68 -40.37 -33.69
C THR A 73 -26.10 -41.74 -33.36
N THR A 74 -26.79 -42.58 -32.58
CA THR A 74 -26.41 -43.99 -32.41
C THR A 74 -26.84 -44.78 -33.64
N ASP A 75 -25.85 -45.40 -34.29
CA ASP A 75 -25.97 -46.30 -35.45
C ASP A 75 -27.00 -47.42 -35.16
N PRO A 76 -27.88 -47.84 -36.10
CA PRO A 76 -29.02 -48.71 -35.80
C PRO A 76 -28.68 -50.18 -35.48
N ASP A 77 -27.41 -50.51 -35.21
CA ASP A 77 -26.92 -51.88 -35.22
C ASP A 77 -26.43 -52.42 -33.87
N ASP A 78 -26.66 -51.73 -32.75
CA ASP A 78 -26.38 -52.30 -31.42
C ASP A 78 -27.65 -52.59 -30.62
N GLY A 79 -27.91 -53.88 -30.44
CA GLY A 79 -29.08 -54.43 -29.79
C GLY A 79 -29.01 -54.34 -28.28
N ALA A 80 -29.53 -53.27 -27.70
CA ALA A 80 -29.99 -53.23 -26.32
C ALA A 80 -31.36 -52.54 -26.26
N LEU A 81 -32.40 -53.33 -25.99
CA LEU A 81 -33.75 -52.84 -25.65
C LEU A 81 -33.69 -52.16 -24.27
N GLU A 82 -33.17 -50.94 -24.21
CA GLU A 82 -33.45 -50.05 -23.09
C GLU A 82 -34.89 -49.54 -23.22
N SER A 83 -35.64 -49.61 -22.11
CA SER A 83 -37.04 -49.20 -22.07
C SER A 83 -37.15 -47.69 -22.31
N TYR A 84 -37.48 -47.29 -23.54
CA TYR A 84 -37.80 -45.90 -23.87
C TYR A 84 -38.92 -45.39 -22.95
N SER A 85 -38.55 -44.48 -22.04
CA SER A 85 -39.48 -43.81 -21.14
C SER A 85 -39.76 -42.42 -21.71
N PRO A 86 -41.02 -42.05 -21.99
CA PRO A 86 -41.31 -40.76 -22.58
C PRO A 86 -40.94 -39.63 -21.60
N PRO A 87 -40.31 -38.54 -22.07
CA PRO A 87 -39.98 -37.40 -21.24
C PRO A 87 -41.23 -36.76 -20.65
N ARG A 88 -41.13 -36.31 -19.40
CA ARG A 88 -42.18 -35.57 -18.69
C ARG A 88 -41.86 -34.08 -18.73
N TYR A 89 -42.89 -33.27 -18.95
CA TYR A 89 -42.78 -31.83 -19.08
C TYR A 89 -43.71 -31.12 -18.10
N ARG A 90 -43.22 -30.02 -17.54
CA ARG A 90 -44.03 -28.98 -16.91
C ARG A 90 -43.67 -27.64 -17.53
N ALA A 91 -44.67 -26.85 -17.88
CA ALA A 91 -44.45 -25.59 -18.57
C ALA A 91 -45.26 -24.45 -17.93
N VAL A 92 -44.74 -23.24 -18.04
CA VAL A 92 -45.46 -22.00 -17.77
C VAL A 92 -45.63 -21.25 -19.09
N GLU A 93 -46.85 -20.86 -19.39
CA GLU A 93 -47.18 -20.02 -20.53
C GLU A 93 -47.68 -18.68 -20.02
N PHE A 94 -46.96 -17.59 -20.34
CA PHE A 94 -47.37 -16.25 -19.94
C PHE A 94 -48.37 -15.70 -20.95
N VAL A 95 -49.51 -15.21 -20.46
CA VAL A 95 -50.58 -14.64 -21.29
C VAL A 95 -50.95 -13.24 -20.81
N GLY A 96 -51.26 -12.36 -21.76
CA GLY A 96 -51.76 -11.02 -21.50
C GLY A 96 -53.27 -11.07 -21.34
N VAL A 97 -53.76 -10.73 -20.16
CA VAL A 97 -55.18 -10.70 -19.82
C VAL A 97 -55.66 -9.26 -19.78
N THR A 98 -56.81 -9.02 -20.38
CA THR A 98 -57.37 -7.67 -20.57
C THR A 98 -58.78 -7.60 -20.01
N ASP A 99 -59.12 -6.50 -19.32
CA ASP A 99 -60.49 -6.27 -18.85
C ASP A 99 -61.48 -6.22 -20.03
N ARG A 100 -61.13 -5.43 -21.05
CA ARG A 100 -61.84 -5.34 -22.33
C ARG A 100 -60.95 -5.82 -23.46
N ARG A 101 -61.55 -6.35 -24.53
CA ARG A 101 -60.82 -6.97 -25.66
C ARG A 101 -59.72 -6.11 -26.29
N GLU A 102 -59.86 -4.78 -26.24
CA GLU A 102 -58.88 -3.86 -26.80
C GLU A 102 -57.89 -3.32 -25.76
N ASP A 103 -58.07 -3.61 -24.46
CA ASP A 103 -57.20 -3.10 -23.36
C ASP A 103 -55.74 -3.57 -23.48
N TRP A 104 -55.38 -4.50 -24.37
CA TRP A 104 -53.98 -4.81 -24.70
C TRP A 104 -53.18 -3.59 -25.19
N GLN A 105 -53.88 -2.55 -25.66
CA GLN A 105 -53.31 -1.28 -26.08
C GLN A 105 -52.96 -0.34 -24.92
N THR A 106 -53.36 -0.65 -23.67
CA THR A 106 -52.95 0.15 -22.50
C THR A 106 -51.57 -0.28 -22.01
N THR A 107 -50.91 0.60 -21.26
CA THR A 107 -49.60 0.32 -20.68
C THR A 107 -49.63 -0.79 -19.62
N LEU A 108 -48.55 -1.56 -19.59
CA LEU A 108 -48.06 -2.30 -18.42
C LEU A 108 -47.21 -1.37 -17.55
N THR A 109 -46.75 -1.82 -16.39
CA THR A 109 -45.82 -1.00 -15.58
C THR A 109 -44.54 -0.71 -16.37
N ARG A 110 -44.17 0.58 -16.45
CA ARG A 110 -42.97 1.03 -17.16
C ARG A 110 -41.72 0.82 -16.31
N TYR A 111 -40.56 0.70 -16.95
CA TYR A 111 -39.26 0.48 -16.30
C TYR A 111 -38.96 1.54 -15.24
N ASP A 112 -39.00 2.82 -15.59
CA ASP A 112 -38.67 3.92 -14.66
C ASP A 112 -39.60 3.95 -13.44
N GLU A 113 -40.91 3.75 -13.66
CA GLU A 113 -41.90 3.68 -12.58
C GLU A 113 -41.67 2.46 -11.66
N PHE A 114 -41.25 1.35 -12.24
CA PHE A 114 -40.97 0.13 -11.50
C PHE A 114 -39.73 0.30 -10.61
N THR A 115 -38.63 0.82 -11.15
CA THR A 115 -37.36 1.01 -10.41
C THR A 115 -37.47 2.05 -9.31
N ASP A 116 -38.36 3.04 -9.43
CA ASP A 116 -38.65 3.99 -8.36
C ASP A 116 -39.39 3.36 -7.17
N LYS A 117 -40.19 2.31 -7.43
CA LYS A 117 -41.06 1.67 -6.42
C LYS A 117 -40.49 0.37 -5.85
N GLN A 118 -39.68 -0.35 -6.61
CA GLN A 118 -39.14 -1.66 -6.25
C GLN A 118 -37.64 -1.73 -6.50
N SER A 119 -36.91 -2.30 -5.55
CA SER A 119 -35.46 -2.46 -5.62
C SER A 119 -34.98 -3.69 -6.40
N ARG A 120 -35.86 -4.64 -6.74
CA ARG A 120 -35.48 -5.92 -7.37
C ARG A 120 -36.27 -6.17 -8.65
N LEU A 121 -35.56 -6.44 -9.75
CA LEU A 121 -36.17 -6.70 -11.06
C LEU A 121 -36.87 -8.08 -11.12
N PRO A 122 -37.95 -8.23 -11.91
CA PRO A 122 -38.75 -9.46 -11.99
C PRO A 122 -37.95 -10.71 -12.37
N LEU A 123 -36.96 -10.57 -13.25
CA LEU A 123 -36.15 -11.69 -13.74
C LEU A 123 -35.28 -12.30 -12.62
N ALA A 124 -35.00 -11.58 -11.55
CA ALA A 124 -34.29 -12.12 -10.40
C ALA A 124 -35.07 -13.26 -9.71
N THR A 125 -36.41 -13.24 -9.74
CA THR A 125 -37.25 -14.34 -9.25
C THR A 125 -37.16 -15.56 -10.17
N VAL A 126 -37.03 -15.32 -11.48
CA VAL A 126 -36.84 -16.38 -12.48
C VAL A 126 -35.49 -17.06 -12.31
N VAL A 127 -34.40 -16.28 -12.12
CA VAL A 127 -33.06 -16.82 -11.89
C VAL A 127 -33.02 -17.66 -10.60
N SER A 128 -33.65 -17.20 -9.52
CA SER A 128 -33.78 -18.00 -8.28
C SER A 128 -34.51 -19.33 -8.53
N ALA A 129 -35.62 -19.31 -9.26
CA ALA A 129 -36.35 -20.54 -9.56
C ALA A 129 -35.57 -21.51 -10.49
N LEU A 130 -34.68 -20.99 -11.34
CA LEU A 130 -33.76 -21.81 -12.13
C LEU A 130 -32.62 -22.39 -11.27
N ALA A 131 -32.11 -21.63 -10.30
CA ALA A 131 -31.10 -22.12 -9.35
C ALA A 131 -31.64 -23.25 -8.47
N ASP A 132 -32.92 -23.18 -8.09
CA ASP A 132 -33.60 -24.20 -7.27
C ASP A 132 -34.10 -25.42 -8.06
N ALA A 133 -33.98 -25.40 -9.39
CA ALA A 133 -34.50 -26.47 -10.24
C ALA A 133 -33.58 -27.71 -10.17
N SER A 134 -34.14 -28.85 -9.79
CA SER A 134 -33.43 -30.15 -9.72
C SER A 134 -33.46 -30.95 -11.04
N VAL A 135 -33.96 -30.35 -12.11
CA VAL A 135 -34.04 -30.92 -13.46
C VAL A 135 -33.81 -29.81 -14.49
N PRO A 136 -33.41 -30.14 -15.73
CA PRO A 136 -33.24 -29.16 -16.78
C PRO A 136 -34.46 -28.26 -16.97
N MET A 137 -34.25 -26.95 -16.92
CA MET A 137 -35.30 -25.95 -17.04
C MET A 137 -34.82 -24.76 -17.86
N ALA A 138 -35.68 -24.24 -18.73
CA ALA A 138 -35.42 -23.07 -19.54
C ALA A 138 -36.57 -22.06 -19.48
N VAL A 139 -36.24 -20.78 -19.54
CA VAL A 139 -37.17 -19.66 -19.75
C VAL A 139 -36.78 -18.95 -21.04
N GLN A 140 -37.76 -18.73 -21.92
CA GLN A 140 -37.54 -18.11 -23.22
C GLN A 140 -38.49 -16.93 -23.41
N ILE A 141 -37.94 -15.81 -23.89
CA ILE A 141 -38.66 -14.60 -24.27
C ILE A 141 -38.31 -14.27 -25.71
N LEU A 142 -39.31 -14.26 -26.58
CA LEU A 142 -39.18 -13.92 -27.99
C LEU A 142 -39.78 -12.55 -28.24
N VAL A 143 -39.04 -11.70 -28.95
CA VAL A 143 -39.43 -10.31 -29.24
C VAL A 143 -39.33 -10.06 -30.74
N ARG A 144 -40.42 -9.53 -31.31
CA ARG A 144 -40.49 -9.14 -32.72
C ARG A 144 -41.19 -7.78 -32.85
N PRO A 145 -40.77 -6.90 -33.78
CA PRO A 145 -41.48 -5.65 -34.04
C PRO A 145 -42.96 -5.88 -34.32
N TYR A 146 -43.82 -5.09 -33.69
CA TYR A 146 -45.25 -5.07 -33.95
C TYR A 146 -45.60 -3.93 -34.93
N PRO A 147 -46.57 -4.12 -35.85
CA PRO A 147 -46.95 -3.07 -36.80
C PRO A 147 -47.46 -1.80 -36.11
N ASP A 148 -47.17 -0.64 -36.69
CA ASP A 148 -47.70 0.66 -36.24
C ASP A 148 -49.22 0.64 -36.14
N TRP A 149 -49.74 0.92 -34.94
CA TRP A 149 -51.16 0.90 -34.63
C TRP A 149 -51.67 2.23 -34.10
N ARG A 150 -50.95 3.34 -34.31
CA ARG A 150 -51.37 4.71 -33.92
C ARG A 150 -52.78 5.06 -34.40
N HIS A 151 -53.12 4.67 -35.63
CA HIS A 151 -54.47 4.89 -36.16
C HIS A 151 -55.55 4.12 -35.37
N HIS A 152 -55.25 2.91 -34.91
CA HIS A 152 -56.16 2.13 -34.06
C HIS A 152 -56.27 2.72 -32.65
N ALA A 153 -55.17 3.23 -32.10
CA ALA A 153 -55.13 3.92 -30.80
C ALA A 153 -56.00 5.18 -30.81
N LEU A 154 -55.86 6.02 -31.85
CA LEU A 154 -56.62 7.25 -32.02
C LEU A 154 -58.13 6.97 -32.20
N ASP A 155 -58.49 6.01 -33.05
CA ASP A 155 -59.88 5.58 -33.22
C ASP A 155 -60.48 5.10 -31.89
N ARG A 156 -59.73 4.27 -31.15
CA ARG A 156 -60.19 3.76 -29.87
C ARG A 156 -60.34 4.87 -28.82
N LYS A 157 -59.41 5.81 -28.73
CA LYS A 157 -59.48 6.97 -27.85
C LYS A 157 -60.74 7.80 -28.15
N GLN A 158 -61.05 8.00 -29.44
CA GLN A 158 -62.27 8.68 -29.84
C GLN A 158 -63.54 7.90 -29.46
N ARG A 159 -63.54 6.57 -29.62
CA ARG A 159 -64.65 5.70 -29.19
C ARG A 159 -64.87 5.71 -27.67
N LEU A 160 -63.80 5.71 -26.88
CA LEU A 160 -63.86 5.80 -25.41
C LEU A 160 -64.45 7.14 -24.98
N LYS A 161 -64.01 8.26 -25.57
CA LYS A 161 -64.54 9.59 -25.28
C LYS A 161 -66.02 9.76 -25.69
N GLN A 162 -66.45 9.05 -26.72
CA GLN A 162 -67.83 9.09 -27.21
C GLN A 162 -68.76 8.04 -26.54
N GLY A 163 -68.24 7.16 -25.69
CA GLY A 163 -69.04 6.08 -25.05
C GLY A 163 -69.45 4.94 -25.98
N ARG A 164 -68.78 4.75 -27.13
CA ARG A 164 -69.19 3.88 -28.24
C ARG A 164 -68.42 2.56 -28.33
N GLU A 165 -68.19 1.90 -27.20
CA GLU A 165 -67.24 0.78 -27.16
C GLU A 165 -67.83 -0.60 -27.54
N THR A 166 -69.11 -0.89 -27.25
CA THR A 166 -69.70 -2.21 -27.57
C THR A 166 -70.54 -2.21 -28.85
N ALA A 167 -70.51 -3.32 -29.61
CA ALA A 167 -71.28 -3.49 -30.85
C ALA A 167 -72.80 -3.39 -30.64
N PHE A 168 -73.30 -3.68 -29.43
CA PHE A 168 -74.71 -3.54 -29.05
C PHE A 168 -75.11 -2.07 -28.82
N GLN A 169 -74.21 -1.22 -28.30
CA GLN A 169 -74.40 0.24 -28.21
C GLN A 169 -74.32 0.92 -29.59
N ARG A 170 -73.49 0.41 -30.50
CA ARG A 170 -73.39 0.90 -31.90
C ARG A 170 -74.70 0.73 -32.70
N PHE A 171 -75.54 -0.24 -32.34
CA PHE A 171 -76.76 -0.56 -33.10
C PHE A 171 -78.03 0.06 -32.47
N PHE A 172 -78.03 0.36 -31.16
CA PHE A 172 -79.20 0.88 -30.43
C PHE A 172 -79.26 2.42 -30.40
N GLU A 173 -78.12 3.11 -30.43
CA GLU A 173 -78.07 4.59 -30.33
C GLU A 173 -78.20 5.32 -31.69
N ASP A 174 -78.16 4.62 -32.82
CA ASP A 174 -78.53 5.21 -34.13
C ASP A 174 -80.04 5.55 -34.23
N TRP A 175 -80.85 5.22 -33.21
CA TRP A 175 -82.30 5.47 -33.17
C TRP A 175 -82.77 6.43 -32.06
N VAL A 176 -81.95 6.81 -31.07
CA VAL A 176 -82.35 7.70 -29.96
C VAL A 176 -81.18 8.53 -29.40
N LEU A 177 -81.35 9.87 -29.39
CA LEU A 177 -80.67 10.96 -28.65
C LEU A 177 -79.12 11.00 -28.56
N SER A 178 -78.57 12.18 -28.88
CA SER A 178 -77.17 12.58 -28.73
C SER A 178 -76.64 12.38 -27.30
N THR A 179 -75.64 11.51 -27.15
CA THR A 179 -74.83 11.37 -25.92
C THR A 179 -73.84 12.54 -25.82
N ASP A 180 -73.91 13.32 -24.73
CA ASP A 180 -72.97 14.40 -24.43
C ASP A 180 -71.56 13.85 -24.19
N SER A 181 -70.62 14.12 -25.10
CA SER A 181 -69.22 13.70 -25.00
C SER A 181 -68.50 14.28 -23.77
N GLU A 182 -68.98 15.39 -23.21
CA GLU A 182 -68.35 16.03 -22.04
C GLU A 182 -68.51 15.22 -20.74
N ASN A 183 -69.59 14.44 -20.61
CA ASN A 183 -69.83 13.63 -19.40
C ASN A 183 -68.98 12.35 -19.34
N ASN A 184 -68.61 11.76 -20.48
CA ASN A 184 -67.80 10.53 -20.51
C ASN A 184 -66.30 10.78 -20.23
N VAL A 185 -65.77 11.96 -20.60
CA VAL A 185 -64.36 12.30 -20.33
C VAL A 185 -64.10 12.52 -18.84
N SER A 186 -65.14 12.82 -18.07
CA SER A 186 -65.08 13.02 -16.62
C SER A 186 -65.14 11.71 -15.81
N ASP A 187 -65.44 10.56 -16.43
CA ASP A 187 -65.42 9.25 -15.76
C ASP A 187 -63.96 8.84 -15.46
N PRO A 188 -63.58 8.67 -14.17
CA PRO A 188 -62.22 8.26 -13.79
C PRO A 188 -61.75 6.96 -14.49
N ARG A 189 -62.65 6.03 -14.80
CA ARG A 189 -62.31 4.75 -15.46
C ARG A 189 -62.02 4.91 -16.96
N VAL A 190 -62.67 5.88 -17.61
CA VAL A 190 -62.41 6.22 -19.01
C VAL A 190 -61.12 7.03 -19.10
N ARG A 191 -60.90 7.96 -18.17
CA ARG A 191 -59.67 8.75 -18.08
C ARG A 191 -58.43 7.88 -17.88
N SER A 192 -58.42 6.98 -16.89
CA SER A 192 -57.29 6.04 -16.66
C SER A 192 -56.96 5.19 -17.90
N ARG A 193 -57.97 4.72 -18.67
CA ARG A 193 -57.73 4.01 -19.94
C ARG A 193 -57.14 4.90 -21.03
N VAL A 194 -57.59 6.14 -21.13
CA VAL A 194 -57.09 7.10 -22.13
C VAL A 194 -55.66 7.51 -21.80
N ASP A 195 -55.35 7.74 -20.53
CA ASP A 195 -54.00 8.09 -20.07
C ASP A 195 -53.04 6.92 -20.34
N ALA A 196 -53.42 5.68 -19.97
CA ALA A 196 -52.64 4.48 -20.25
C ALA A 196 -52.51 4.15 -21.76
N LEU A 197 -53.40 4.65 -22.62
CA LEU A 197 -53.27 4.57 -24.08
C LEU A 197 -52.30 5.63 -24.63
N ASP A 198 -52.28 6.82 -24.04
CA ASP A 198 -51.41 7.93 -24.45
C ASP A 198 -49.95 7.69 -24.04
N GLU A 199 -49.74 6.98 -22.94
CA GLU A 199 -48.40 6.63 -22.46
C GLU A 199 -47.73 5.54 -23.30
N LYS A 200 -48.50 4.64 -23.94
CA LYS A 200 -47.96 3.50 -24.71
C LYS A 200 -47.45 3.96 -26.08
N ASP A 201 -46.22 3.59 -26.43
CA ASP A 201 -45.68 3.90 -27.77
C ASP A 201 -46.30 2.97 -28.84
N ALA A 202 -47.37 3.45 -29.46
CA ALA A 202 -48.10 2.75 -30.52
C ALA A 202 -47.36 2.68 -31.87
N GLN A 203 -46.25 3.41 -32.04
CA GLN A 203 -45.43 3.40 -33.24
C GLN A 203 -44.32 2.35 -33.14
N HIS A 204 -43.70 2.21 -31.96
CA HIS A 204 -42.55 1.33 -31.73
C HIS A 204 -42.84 0.23 -30.69
N SER A 205 -43.92 -0.52 -30.89
CA SER A 205 -44.26 -1.66 -30.03
C SER A 205 -43.66 -2.99 -30.52
N PHE A 206 -43.62 -3.97 -29.65
CA PHE A 206 -43.17 -5.33 -29.91
C PHE A 206 -44.26 -6.34 -29.55
N VAL A 207 -44.31 -7.44 -30.31
CA VAL A 207 -44.98 -8.65 -29.87
C VAL A 207 -43.98 -9.48 -29.07
N VAL A 208 -44.37 -9.85 -27.85
CA VAL A 208 -43.54 -10.60 -26.91
C VAL A 208 -44.22 -11.93 -26.59
N THR A 209 -43.50 -13.04 -26.75
CA THR A 209 -43.94 -14.38 -26.33
C THR A 209 -43.01 -14.86 -25.23
N ALA A 210 -43.54 -15.14 -24.04
CA ALA A 210 -42.75 -15.62 -22.90
C ALA A 210 -43.26 -16.99 -22.43
N ARG A 211 -42.33 -17.90 -22.11
CA ARG A 211 -42.65 -19.25 -21.62
C ARG A 211 -41.50 -19.85 -20.82
N ALA A 212 -41.80 -20.79 -19.94
CA ALA A 212 -40.82 -21.60 -19.23
C ALA A 212 -41.14 -23.09 -19.38
N VAL A 213 -40.13 -23.95 -19.44
CA VAL A 213 -40.30 -25.41 -19.54
C VAL A 213 -39.25 -26.10 -18.67
N ALA A 214 -39.69 -27.02 -17.82
CA ALA A 214 -38.86 -28.02 -17.15
C ALA A 214 -39.10 -29.39 -17.79
N ALA A 215 -38.02 -30.14 -18.04
CA ALA A 215 -38.06 -31.44 -18.71
C ALA A 215 -37.20 -32.47 -17.98
N THR A 216 -37.68 -33.71 -17.88
CA THR A 216 -36.89 -34.84 -17.37
C THR A 216 -37.28 -36.15 -18.03
N ILE A 217 -36.29 -37.02 -18.22
CA ILE A 217 -36.46 -38.41 -18.66
C ILE A 217 -36.52 -39.39 -17.47
N ASP A 218 -36.08 -38.98 -16.29
CA ASP A 218 -36.14 -39.82 -15.09
C ASP A 218 -37.59 -39.83 -14.55
N GLN A 219 -38.20 -41.01 -14.58
CA GLN A 219 -39.55 -41.22 -14.07
C GLN A 219 -39.65 -41.03 -12.56
N ARG A 220 -38.54 -41.10 -11.81
CA ARG A 220 -38.47 -40.91 -10.36
C ARG A 220 -38.21 -39.45 -9.96
N ALA A 221 -37.70 -38.62 -10.86
CA ALA A 221 -37.46 -37.21 -10.60
C ALA A 221 -38.78 -36.44 -10.43
N GLN A 222 -38.77 -35.48 -9.50
CA GLN A 222 -39.90 -34.59 -9.26
C GLN A 222 -39.71 -33.32 -10.10
N LEU A 223 -40.69 -32.99 -10.94
CA LEU A 223 -40.69 -31.73 -11.68
C LEU A 223 -40.81 -30.55 -10.70
N PRO A 224 -40.09 -29.43 -10.93
CA PRO A 224 -40.02 -28.31 -10.00
C PRO A 224 -41.37 -27.65 -9.81
N ASP A 225 -41.51 -26.92 -8.69
CA ASP A 225 -42.64 -26.01 -8.48
C ASP A 225 -42.44 -24.77 -9.36
N CYS A 226 -43.28 -24.61 -10.37
CA CYS A 226 -43.22 -23.47 -11.28
C CYS A 226 -44.00 -22.25 -10.78
N THR A 227 -44.55 -22.29 -9.56
CA THR A 227 -45.29 -21.16 -8.97
C THR A 227 -44.47 -19.87 -8.95
N PRO A 228 -43.21 -19.85 -8.47
CA PRO A 228 -42.40 -18.62 -8.45
C PRO A 228 -42.22 -18.00 -9.85
N VAL A 229 -41.97 -18.84 -10.86
CA VAL A 229 -41.85 -18.39 -12.26
C VAL A 229 -43.18 -17.86 -12.78
N SER A 230 -44.30 -18.55 -12.50
CA SER A 230 -45.63 -18.13 -12.96
C SER A 230 -46.06 -16.75 -12.43
N THR A 231 -45.56 -16.36 -11.26
CA THR A 231 -45.87 -15.08 -10.62
C THR A 231 -44.80 -14.00 -10.85
N ALA A 232 -43.65 -14.34 -11.44
CA ALA A 232 -42.50 -13.44 -11.55
C ALA A 232 -42.85 -12.09 -12.20
N PHE A 233 -43.69 -12.11 -13.24
CA PHE A 233 -44.09 -10.91 -13.98
C PHE A 233 -45.41 -10.27 -13.52
N SER A 234 -46.01 -10.74 -12.42
CA SER A 234 -47.28 -10.20 -11.92
C SER A 234 -47.18 -8.77 -11.41
N HIS A 235 -45.98 -8.32 -11.03
CA HIS A 235 -45.73 -6.93 -10.63
C HIS A 235 -45.71 -5.94 -11.80
N LEU A 236 -45.78 -6.42 -13.05
CA LEU A 236 -45.85 -5.61 -14.26
C LEU A 236 -47.27 -5.25 -14.67
N ASN A 237 -48.27 -5.66 -13.89
CA ASN A 237 -49.67 -5.47 -14.20
C ASN A 237 -50.03 -3.98 -14.17
N GLY A 238 -50.49 -3.47 -15.30
CA GLY A 238 -51.12 -2.15 -15.40
C GLY A 238 -52.59 -2.19 -14.98
N ASP A 239 -53.25 -1.03 -15.03
CA ASP A 239 -54.64 -0.89 -14.59
C ASP A 239 -55.64 -1.77 -15.35
N HIS A 240 -55.42 -1.99 -16.66
CA HIS A 240 -56.39 -2.69 -17.54
C HIS A 240 -55.76 -3.84 -18.36
N TYR A 241 -54.44 -3.99 -18.28
CA TYR A 241 -53.67 -5.03 -18.98
C TYR A 241 -52.70 -5.68 -18.00
N ARG A 242 -52.76 -7.01 -17.88
CA ARG A 242 -51.99 -7.78 -16.89
C ARG A 242 -51.35 -9.03 -17.48
N ILE A 243 -50.24 -9.47 -16.91
CA ILE A 243 -49.54 -10.70 -17.27
C ILE A 243 -49.90 -11.80 -16.27
N GLU A 244 -50.36 -12.94 -16.78
CA GLU A 244 -50.70 -14.12 -15.99
C GLU A 244 -49.89 -15.32 -16.48
N GLY A 245 -49.16 -15.99 -15.57
CA GLY A 245 -48.46 -17.24 -15.86
C GLY A 245 -49.38 -18.44 -15.66
N ARG A 246 -49.67 -19.20 -16.72
CA ARG A 246 -50.50 -20.41 -16.66
C ARG A 246 -49.63 -21.67 -16.65
N ILE A 247 -49.76 -22.48 -15.61
CA ILE A 247 -49.01 -23.72 -15.46
C ILE A 247 -49.72 -24.85 -16.21
N HIS A 248 -48.95 -25.61 -16.99
CA HIS A 248 -49.43 -26.73 -17.79
C HIS A 248 -48.56 -27.98 -17.54
N ASP A 249 -49.20 -29.15 -17.59
CA ASP A 249 -48.56 -30.46 -17.53
C ASP A 249 -48.99 -31.31 -18.75
N GLY A 250 -48.29 -32.43 -18.98
CA GLY A 250 -48.68 -33.43 -20.00
C GLY A 250 -48.56 -32.93 -21.45
N ASP A 251 -49.51 -33.29 -22.31
CA ASP A 251 -49.47 -33.00 -23.75
C ASP A 251 -49.38 -31.50 -24.07
N ARG A 252 -50.01 -30.66 -23.23
CA ARG A 252 -49.95 -29.21 -23.39
C ARG A 252 -48.55 -28.66 -23.09
N ALA A 253 -47.90 -29.16 -22.03
CA ALA A 253 -46.53 -28.79 -21.71
C ALA A 253 -45.54 -29.25 -22.79
N LYS A 254 -45.75 -30.44 -23.37
CA LYS A 254 -44.99 -30.94 -24.52
C LYS A 254 -45.12 -30.02 -25.75
N SER A 255 -46.33 -29.56 -26.06
CA SER A 255 -46.55 -28.62 -27.17
C SER A 255 -45.86 -27.26 -26.94
N ILE A 256 -45.77 -26.80 -25.68
CA ILE A 256 -45.04 -25.58 -25.32
C ILE A 256 -43.52 -25.79 -25.48
N TYR A 257 -43.00 -26.95 -25.06
CA TYR A 257 -41.61 -27.34 -25.30
C TYR A 257 -41.26 -27.37 -26.80
N GLU A 258 -42.09 -27.99 -27.63
CA GLU A 258 -41.90 -28.00 -29.09
C GLU A 258 -41.93 -26.58 -29.67
N SER A 259 -42.81 -25.72 -29.15
CA SER A 259 -42.86 -24.31 -29.57
C SER A 259 -41.59 -23.56 -29.15
N LEU A 260 -41.06 -23.83 -27.95
CA LEU A 260 -39.81 -23.30 -27.38
C LEU A 260 -38.63 -23.63 -28.28
N ARG A 261 -38.44 -24.92 -28.59
CA ARG A 261 -37.39 -25.41 -29.48
C ARG A 261 -37.46 -24.78 -30.88
N ASN A 262 -38.65 -24.55 -31.40
CA ASN A 262 -38.86 -24.02 -32.75
C ASN A 262 -38.96 -22.48 -32.80
N ARG A 263 -38.65 -21.77 -31.70
CA ARG A 263 -38.69 -20.29 -31.62
C ARG A 263 -40.02 -19.69 -32.10
N VAL A 264 -41.14 -20.38 -31.84
CA VAL A 264 -42.46 -19.96 -32.35
C VAL A 264 -42.95 -18.72 -31.61
N VAL A 265 -43.02 -17.59 -32.34
CA VAL A 265 -43.66 -16.33 -31.91
C VAL A 265 -45.17 -16.43 -32.11
N VAL A 266 -45.95 -16.04 -31.10
CA VAL A 266 -47.42 -16.04 -31.17
C VAL A 266 -47.93 -14.62 -31.38
N ASP A 267 -48.64 -14.39 -32.48
CA ASP A 267 -49.29 -13.10 -32.72
C ASP A 267 -50.43 -12.84 -31.73
N PRO A 268 -50.68 -11.58 -31.33
CA PRO A 268 -51.73 -11.25 -30.39
C PRO A 268 -53.10 -11.70 -30.89
N GLU A 269 -53.80 -12.52 -30.12
CA GLU A 269 -55.03 -13.18 -30.58
C GLU A 269 -56.26 -12.26 -30.53
N HIS A 270 -56.12 -11.07 -29.94
CA HIS A 270 -57.17 -10.06 -29.80
C HIS A 270 -57.79 -9.62 -31.13
N ALA A 271 -57.08 -9.78 -32.26
CA ALA A 271 -57.55 -9.43 -33.60
C ALA A 271 -58.22 -10.58 -34.37
N LYS A 272 -58.10 -11.83 -33.92
CA LYS A 272 -58.62 -13.01 -34.65
C LYS A 272 -60.15 -13.07 -34.55
N LEU A 273 -60.83 -13.44 -35.65
CA LEU A 273 -62.31 -13.60 -35.69
C LEU A 273 -62.84 -14.58 -34.63
N THR A 274 -62.03 -15.56 -34.23
CA THR A 274 -62.35 -16.55 -33.19
C THR A 274 -62.40 -15.95 -31.79
N ALA A 275 -61.58 -14.93 -31.49
CA ALA A 275 -61.61 -14.17 -30.23
C ALA A 275 -62.82 -13.23 -30.12
N ARG A 276 -63.64 -13.12 -31.18
CA ARG A 276 -64.87 -12.31 -31.18
C ARG A 276 -66.12 -13.07 -30.72
N LEU A 277 -66.06 -14.39 -30.57
CA LEU A 277 -67.16 -15.22 -30.10
C LEU A 277 -67.58 -14.85 -28.66
N PRO A 278 -68.87 -14.92 -28.30
CA PRO A 278 -69.28 -14.79 -26.91
C PRO A 278 -68.67 -15.96 -26.11
N TRP A 279 -68.29 -15.72 -24.85
CA TRP A 279 -67.72 -16.71 -23.91
C TRP A 279 -66.24 -17.09 -24.10
N THR A 280 -65.48 -16.39 -24.94
CA THR A 280 -64.02 -16.55 -25.01
C THR A 280 -63.31 -15.68 -23.99
N ASP A 281 -62.33 -16.25 -23.28
CA ASP A 281 -61.48 -15.53 -22.34
C ASP A 281 -60.73 -14.36 -23.03
N HIS A 282 -60.59 -13.24 -22.34
CA HIS A 282 -59.92 -12.04 -22.84
C HIS A 282 -58.41 -12.15 -22.59
N ALA A 283 -57.80 -13.24 -23.06
CA ALA A 283 -56.39 -13.57 -22.87
C ALA A 283 -55.69 -13.84 -24.21
N SER A 284 -54.44 -13.41 -24.34
CA SER A 284 -53.59 -13.64 -25.52
C SER A 284 -52.21 -14.14 -25.12
N ARG A 285 -51.68 -15.12 -25.86
CA ARG A 285 -50.31 -15.63 -25.68
C ARG A 285 -49.23 -14.69 -26.25
N GLY A 286 -49.62 -13.80 -27.17
CA GLY A 286 -48.77 -12.71 -27.63
C GLY A 286 -49.05 -11.46 -26.81
N LEU A 287 -48.06 -11.02 -26.04
CA LEU A 287 -48.06 -9.76 -25.31
C LEU A 287 -47.71 -8.62 -26.26
N VAL A 288 -48.28 -7.43 -26.05
CA VAL A 288 -47.86 -6.22 -26.79
C VAL A 288 -47.20 -5.26 -25.82
N MET A 289 -45.91 -5.03 -26.02
CA MET A 289 -45.08 -4.22 -25.11
C MET A 289 -44.32 -3.15 -25.88
N ASP A 290 -44.10 -1.98 -25.30
CA ASP A 290 -43.22 -0.96 -25.89
C ASP A 290 -41.78 -0.99 -25.31
N GLY A 291 -40.94 -0.06 -25.76
CA GLY A 291 -39.54 0.03 -25.32
C GLY A 291 -39.35 0.41 -23.84
N CYS A 292 -40.37 0.94 -23.18
CA CYS A 292 -40.33 1.29 -21.76
C CYS A 292 -40.83 0.15 -20.87
N GLU A 293 -41.60 -0.79 -21.40
CA GLU A 293 -42.13 -1.94 -20.65
C GLU A 293 -41.23 -3.18 -20.79
N LEU A 294 -40.68 -3.40 -21.99
CA LEU A 294 -39.90 -4.59 -22.34
C LEU A 294 -38.68 -4.87 -21.45
N PRO A 295 -37.88 -3.87 -21.01
CA PRO A 295 -36.66 -4.13 -20.23
C PRO A 295 -36.92 -4.94 -18.95
N LEU A 296 -38.11 -4.84 -18.35
CA LEU A 296 -38.47 -5.57 -17.12
C LEU A 296 -38.61 -7.09 -17.32
N LEU A 297 -38.72 -7.56 -18.56
CA LEU A 297 -38.67 -8.99 -18.90
C LEU A 297 -37.25 -9.46 -19.24
N CYS A 298 -36.34 -8.55 -19.57
CA CYS A 298 -35.05 -8.89 -20.19
C CYS A 298 -33.82 -8.43 -19.40
N LEU A 299 -33.96 -7.80 -18.22
CA LEU A 299 -32.82 -7.32 -17.44
C LEU A 299 -32.73 -8.00 -16.07
N VAL A 300 -31.50 -8.30 -15.66
CA VAL A 300 -31.12 -8.77 -14.33
C VAL A 300 -30.13 -7.79 -13.74
N ASP A 301 -30.29 -7.52 -12.45
CA ASP A 301 -29.29 -6.86 -11.64
C ASP A 301 -28.62 -7.90 -10.73
N ALA A 302 -27.33 -8.14 -10.96
CA ALA A 302 -26.56 -9.16 -10.25
C ALA A 302 -26.42 -8.82 -8.74
N ALA A 303 -26.34 -7.54 -8.39
CA ALA A 303 -26.15 -7.11 -7.00
C ALA A 303 -27.35 -7.40 -6.10
N THR A 304 -28.54 -7.60 -6.68
CA THR A 304 -29.79 -7.87 -5.96
C THR A 304 -30.21 -9.35 -6.01
N LEU A 305 -29.34 -10.23 -6.53
CA LEU A 305 -29.58 -11.68 -6.55
C LEU A 305 -29.35 -12.33 -5.17
N PRO A 306 -30.23 -13.24 -4.71
CA PRO A 306 -29.97 -14.11 -3.57
C PRO A 306 -28.74 -14.98 -3.80
N THR A 307 -28.09 -15.43 -2.73
CA THR A 307 -26.81 -16.17 -2.78
C THR A 307 -26.81 -17.37 -3.72
N GLU A 308 -27.86 -18.18 -3.75
CA GLU A 308 -27.94 -19.36 -4.63
C GLU A 308 -28.08 -18.97 -6.11
N ALA A 309 -28.89 -17.96 -6.41
CA ALA A 309 -29.01 -17.38 -7.76
C ALA A 309 -27.70 -16.70 -8.20
N HIS A 310 -26.99 -16.04 -7.28
CA HIS A 310 -25.69 -15.43 -7.52
C HIS A 310 -24.60 -16.48 -7.76
N ARG A 311 -24.64 -17.63 -7.07
CA ARG A 311 -23.73 -18.76 -7.36
C ARG A 311 -24.05 -19.43 -8.69
N GLY A 312 -25.32 -19.66 -8.98
CA GLY A 312 -25.75 -20.30 -10.23
C GLY A 312 -25.47 -19.44 -11.46
N LEU A 313 -25.71 -18.13 -11.39
CA LEU A 313 -25.39 -17.20 -12.48
C LEU A 313 -23.88 -16.88 -12.56
N ALA A 314 -23.16 -17.03 -11.44
CA ALA A 314 -21.73 -16.75 -11.29
C ALA A 314 -21.28 -15.43 -11.95
N PRO A 315 -21.89 -14.28 -11.62
CA PRO A 315 -21.46 -13.01 -12.18
C PRO A 315 -20.03 -12.70 -11.71
N THR A 316 -19.20 -12.16 -12.60
CA THR A 316 -17.84 -11.75 -12.26
C THR A 316 -17.87 -10.83 -11.04
N PRO A 317 -17.19 -11.17 -9.93
CA PRO A 317 -17.18 -10.36 -8.72
C PRO A 317 -16.76 -8.92 -9.01
N THR A 318 -17.33 -7.95 -8.32
CA THR A 318 -17.04 -6.53 -8.55
C THR A 318 -15.56 -6.19 -8.32
N ASP A 319 -14.90 -6.92 -7.42
CA ASP A 319 -13.46 -6.81 -7.12
C ASP A 319 -12.57 -7.48 -8.21
N GLU A 320 -13.14 -8.36 -9.02
CA GLU A 320 -12.49 -9.03 -10.15
C GLU A 320 -12.76 -8.34 -11.50
N HIS A 321 -13.73 -7.41 -11.59
CA HIS A 321 -13.83 -6.52 -12.74
C HIS A 321 -12.50 -5.78 -12.91
N GLY A 322 -11.75 -6.17 -13.95
CA GLY A 322 -10.43 -5.60 -14.21
C GLY A 322 -10.49 -4.07 -14.26
N LEU A 323 -9.37 -3.43 -13.87
CA LEU A 323 -9.15 -2.05 -14.29
C LEU A 323 -9.34 -2.00 -15.82
N PRO A 324 -10.22 -1.13 -16.34
CA PRO A 324 -10.44 -1.03 -17.76
C PRO A 324 -9.09 -0.71 -18.40
N ARG A 325 -8.79 -1.44 -19.47
CA ARG A 325 -7.58 -1.16 -20.26
C ARG A 325 -7.58 0.32 -20.65
N PRO A 326 -6.44 1.01 -20.52
CA PRO A 326 -6.28 2.31 -21.11
C PRO A 326 -6.64 2.27 -22.61
N PRO A 327 -7.12 3.38 -23.16
CA PRO A 327 -7.40 3.49 -24.59
C PRO A 327 -6.24 2.96 -25.43
N ARG A 328 -6.55 2.21 -26.51
CA ARG A 328 -5.53 1.51 -27.32
C ARG A 328 -4.39 2.45 -27.75
N ASP A 329 -4.73 3.65 -28.22
CA ASP A 329 -3.78 4.69 -28.64
C ASP A 329 -2.77 5.09 -27.54
N ARG A 330 -3.14 4.93 -26.26
CA ARG A 330 -2.23 5.18 -25.14
C ARG A 330 -1.30 4.01 -24.85
N ILE A 331 -1.73 2.77 -25.10
CA ILE A 331 -0.94 1.55 -24.84
C ILE A 331 -0.04 1.18 -26.03
N GLU A 332 -0.45 1.46 -27.28
CA GLU A 332 0.31 1.05 -28.48
C GLU A 332 1.77 1.51 -28.46
N ARG A 333 2.07 2.66 -27.84
CA ARG A 333 3.45 3.19 -27.72
C ARG A 333 4.40 2.31 -26.90
N TYR A 334 3.86 1.41 -26.08
CA TYR A 334 4.63 0.46 -25.27
C TYR A 334 4.70 -0.93 -25.91
N ARG A 335 4.13 -1.13 -27.11
CA ARG A 335 4.25 -2.38 -27.88
C ARG A 335 5.46 -2.31 -28.81
N THR A 336 6.62 -2.10 -28.21
CA THR A 336 7.90 -1.92 -28.90
C THR A 336 8.98 -2.83 -28.31
N ALA A 337 10.16 -2.83 -28.92
CA ALA A 337 11.35 -3.35 -28.25
C ALA A 337 11.69 -2.49 -27.01
N GLY A 338 12.24 -3.13 -25.98
CA GLY A 338 12.57 -2.50 -24.70
C GLY A 338 12.46 -3.50 -23.55
N LEU A 339 12.43 -2.97 -22.33
CA LEU A 339 12.31 -3.73 -21.10
C LEU A 339 10.90 -4.31 -20.99
N THR A 340 10.76 -5.61 -21.27
CA THR A 340 9.45 -6.29 -21.29
C THR A 340 8.85 -6.35 -19.88
N LEU A 341 7.65 -5.81 -19.72
CA LEU A 341 6.95 -5.72 -18.44
C LEU A 341 5.93 -6.85 -18.25
N GLY A 342 5.34 -7.33 -19.35
CA GLY A 342 4.34 -8.40 -19.35
C GLY A 342 3.28 -8.21 -20.43
N HIS A 343 2.19 -8.94 -20.35
CA HIS A 343 1.08 -8.90 -21.30
C HIS A 343 -0.11 -8.19 -20.69
N ALA A 344 -0.64 -7.17 -21.36
CA ALA A 344 -1.85 -6.49 -20.88
C ALA A 344 -2.99 -7.50 -20.71
N GLN A 345 -3.67 -7.47 -19.57
CA GLN A 345 -4.83 -8.32 -19.34
C GLN A 345 -6.09 -7.68 -19.93
N THR A 346 -6.91 -8.51 -20.55
CA THR A 346 -8.27 -8.16 -20.94
C THR A 346 -9.17 -8.07 -19.70
N ALA A 347 -10.40 -7.58 -19.87
CA ALA A 347 -11.38 -7.54 -18.77
C ALA A 347 -11.74 -8.95 -18.27
N ASP A 348 -11.54 -9.96 -19.12
CA ASP A 348 -11.80 -11.39 -18.87
C ASP A 348 -10.62 -12.07 -18.15
N GLY A 349 -9.53 -11.33 -17.91
CA GLY A 349 -8.33 -11.83 -17.25
C GLY A 349 -7.32 -12.53 -18.17
N ASP A 350 -7.63 -12.68 -19.46
CA ASP A 350 -6.72 -13.25 -20.46
C ASP A 350 -5.57 -12.29 -20.80
N ALA A 351 -4.37 -12.83 -20.97
CA ALA A 351 -3.22 -12.09 -21.50
C ALA A 351 -3.36 -11.82 -23.00
N GLU A 352 -3.09 -10.58 -23.40
CA GLU A 352 -2.94 -10.22 -24.81
C GLU A 352 -1.69 -10.86 -25.43
N ALA A 353 -1.75 -11.19 -26.73
CA ALA A 353 -0.64 -11.84 -27.42
C ALA A 353 0.62 -10.96 -27.54
N VAL A 354 0.46 -9.63 -27.65
CA VAL A 354 1.59 -8.70 -27.81
C VAL A 354 2.03 -8.19 -26.43
N PRO A 355 3.31 -8.34 -26.06
CA PRO A 355 3.79 -7.84 -24.78
C PRO A 355 3.85 -6.31 -24.75
N ILE A 356 3.78 -5.78 -23.53
CA ILE A 356 4.03 -4.39 -23.17
C ILE A 356 5.46 -4.29 -22.65
N SER A 357 6.22 -3.36 -23.21
CA SER A 357 7.61 -3.07 -22.88
C SER A 357 7.80 -1.59 -22.58
N LEU A 358 8.71 -1.26 -21.65
CA LEU A 358 9.16 0.10 -21.44
C LEU A 358 10.24 0.43 -22.49
N PRO A 359 9.99 1.36 -23.44
CA PRO A 359 10.96 1.69 -24.48
C PRO A 359 12.21 2.37 -23.89
N PRO A 360 13.40 2.22 -24.49
CA PRO A 360 14.65 2.79 -23.98
C PRO A 360 14.56 4.29 -23.63
N ALA A 361 13.85 5.09 -24.42
CA ALA A 361 13.67 6.52 -24.18
C ALA A 361 12.97 6.87 -22.84
N LEU A 362 12.19 5.94 -22.27
CA LEU A 362 11.47 6.13 -21.00
C LEU A 362 12.13 5.41 -19.82
N GLN A 363 13.11 4.54 -20.06
CA GLN A 363 13.82 3.79 -19.04
C GLN A 363 14.67 4.64 -18.08
N PRO A 364 15.28 5.78 -18.47
CA PRO A 364 15.94 6.70 -17.53
C PRO A 364 15.02 7.24 -16.44
N LEU A 365 13.69 7.14 -16.60
CA LEU A 365 12.74 7.49 -15.55
C LEU A 365 12.58 6.39 -14.48
N HIS A 366 13.43 5.37 -14.51
CA HIS A 366 13.53 4.26 -13.56
C HIS A 366 12.25 3.41 -13.42
N LEU A 367 12.43 2.20 -12.89
CA LEU A 367 11.37 1.22 -12.68
C LEU A 367 11.40 0.68 -11.25
N GLY A 368 10.22 0.55 -10.64
CA GLY A 368 10.03 -0.13 -9.35
C GLY A 368 9.15 -1.37 -9.53
N MET A 369 9.67 -2.54 -9.15
CA MET A 369 8.95 -3.81 -9.15
C MET A 369 8.73 -4.33 -7.72
N PHE A 370 7.47 -4.39 -7.30
CA PHE A 370 7.10 -4.69 -5.91
C PHE A 370 6.19 -5.89 -5.82
N GLY A 371 6.49 -6.83 -4.93
CA GLY A 371 5.68 -8.04 -4.79
C GLY A 371 6.20 -8.96 -3.71
N ARG A 372 5.32 -9.67 -3.02
CA ARG A 372 5.70 -10.70 -2.03
C ARG A 372 6.59 -11.79 -2.64
N THR A 373 7.30 -12.54 -1.81
CA THR A 373 8.02 -13.74 -2.27
C THR A 373 7.07 -14.68 -3.02
N GLY A 374 7.55 -15.24 -4.13
CA GLY A 374 6.73 -16.09 -5.00
C GLY A 374 5.74 -15.35 -5.91
N SER A 375 5.66 -14.02 -5.91
CA SER A 375 4.76 -13.27 -6.83
C SER A 375 5.14 -13.37 -8.31
N GLY A 376 6.38 -13.76 -8.62
CA GLY A 376 6.92 -13.84 -9.99
C GLY A 376 7.92 -12.74 -10.37
N LYS A 377 8.50 -12.02 -9.38
CA LYS A 377 9.49 -10.95 -9.62
C LYS A 377 10.68 -11.43 -10.43
N SER A 378 11.38 -12.46 -9.94
CA SER A 378 12.61 -13.00 -10.53
C SER A 378 12.36 -13.49 -11.97
N SER A 379 11.30 -14.28 -12.20
CA SER A 379 10.96 -14.75 -13.54
C SER A 379 10.62 -13.62 -14.52
N THR A 380 9.90 -12.59 -14.07
CA THR A 380 9.60 -11.41 -14.89
C THR A 380 10.86 -10.61 -15.19
N LEU A 381 11.75 -10.44 -14.21
CA LEU A 381 13.02 -9.75 -14.38
C LEU A 381 13.95 -10.47 -15.34
N VAL A 382 14.06 -11.81 -15.29
CA VAL A 382 14.86 -12.58 -16.26
C VAL A 382 14.37 -12.34 -17.68
N ALA A 383 13.06 -12.40 -17.91
CA ALA A 383 12.47 -12.13 -19.22
C ALA A 383 12.67 -10.67 -19.65
N ALA A 384 12.54 -9.72 -18.71
CA ALA A 384 12.73 -8.30 -18.95
C ALA A 384 14.19 -7.99 -19.34
N LEU A 385 15.16 -8.49 -18.56
CA LEU A 385 16.61 -8.34 -18.77
C LEU A 385 17.01 -8.90 -20.14
N LEU A 386 16.53 -10.11 -20.46
CA LEU A 386 16.81 -10.78 -21.72
C LEU A 386 16.25 -10.01 -22.92
N ALA A 387 15.06 -9.43 -22.79
CA ALA A 387 14.45 -8.62 -23.84
C ALA A 387 15.14 -7.26 -23.99
N ASN A 388 15.53 -6.63 -22.87
CA ASN A 388 16.12 -5.30 -22.86
C ASN A 388 17.53 -5.26 -23.43
N HIS A 389 18.34 -6.30 -23.17
CA HIS A 389 19.67 -6.44 -23.77
C HIS A 389 19.62 -6.35 -25.31
N ALA A 390 18.58 -6.90 -25.95
CA ALA A 390 18.42 -6.77 -27.41
C ALA A 390 17.91 -5.39 -27.88
N ALA A 391 17.52 -4.51 -26.95
CA ALA A 391 16.87 -3.24 -27.21
C ALA A 391 17.71 -2.02 -26.82
N THR A 392 18.82 -2.22 -26.10
CA THR A 392 19.73 -1.16 -25.61
C THR A 392 21.16 -1.55 -25.91
N ASP A 393 21.99 -0.59 -26.35
CA ASP A 393 23.39 -0.85 -26.74
C ASP A 393 24.42 -0.68 -25.61
N GLY A 394 23.97 -0.32 -24.40
CA GLY A 394 24.83 -0.12 -23.23
C GLY A 394 24.70 -1.26 -22.22
N ALA A 395 25.57 -1.26 -21.20
CA ALA A 395 25.68 -2.41 -20.31
C ALA A 395 24.42 -2.66 -19.47
N ASP A 396 24.04 -3.94 -19.35
CA ASP A 396 23.08 -4.44 -18.38
C ASP A 396 23.83 -4.97 -17.13
N ILE A 397 23.66 -4.30 -15.99
CA ILE A 397 24.31 -4.62 -14.72
C ILE A 397 23.28 -5.22 -13.77
N PHE A 398 23.37 -6.51 -13.49
CA PHE A 398 22.46 -7.24 -12.60
C PHE A 398 23.16 -7.64 -11.29
N ILE A 399 22.59 -7.23 -10.16
CA ILE A 399 23.08 -7.60 -8.82
C ILE A 399 22.06 -8.52 -8.14
N ASP A 400 22.46 -9.76 -7.87
CA ASP A 400 21.65 -10.81 -7.25
C ASP A 400 22.16 -11.11 -5.81
N PRO A 401 21.47 -10.63 -4.76
CA PRO A 401 21.81 -10.95 -3.37
C PRO A 401 21.12 -12.20 -2.81
N LYS A 402 20.26 -12.87 -3.57
CA LYS A 402 19.55 -14.07 -3.09
C LYS A 402 20.34 -15.34 -3.37
N GLY A 403 20.97 -15.43 -4.53
CA GLY A 403 21.65 -16.65 -4.98
C GLY A 403 20.71 -17.85 -5.00
N ASP A 404 19.46 -17.64 -5.40
CA ASP A 404 18.43 -18.67 -5.53
C ASP A 404 18.40 -19.30 -6.92
N GLY A 405 19.38 -18.97 -7.78
CA GLY A 405 19.55 -19.51 -9.12
C GLY A 405 19.17 -18.52 -10.24
N MET A 406 18.68 -17.33 -9.91
CA MET A 406 18.24 -16.35 -10.92
C MET A 406 19.36 -15.95 -11.91
N ALA A 407 20.60 -15.81 -11.44
CA ALA A 407 21.75 -15.56 -12.31
C ALA A 407 21.97 -16.69 -13.34
N ASP A 408 21.93 -17.96 -12.91
CA ASP A 408 22.05 -19.13 -13.80
C ASP A 408 20.85 -19.23 -14.75
N ASP A 409 19.64 -18.96 -14.27
CA ASP A 409 18.42 -18.93 -15.10
C ASP A 409 18.54 -17.90 -16.23
N TYR A 410 19.06 -16.71 -15.93
CA TYR A 410 19.34 -15.70 -16.95
C TYR A 410 20.45 -16.14 -17.90
N LEU A 411 21.58 -16.64 -17.40
CA LEU A 411 22.71 -17.08 -18.22
C LEU A 411 22.29 -18.19 -19.21
N LYS A 412 21.45 -19.13 -18.77
CA LYS A 412 20.86 -20.15 -19.64
C LYS A 412 19.97 -19.53 -20.70
N ALA A 413 19.07 -18.62 -20.33
CA ALA A 413 18.20 -17.94 -21.28
C ALA A 413 18.99 -17.06 -22.28
N HIS A 414 20.05 -16.41 -21.81
CA HIS A 414 20.99 -15.63 -22.63
C HIS A 414 21.69 -16.52 -23.65
N TYR A 415 22.30 -17.61 -23.20
CA TYR A 415 22.95 -18.59 -24.08
C TYR A 415 21.95 -19.24 -25.05
N ALA A 416 20.71 -19.44 -24.63
CA ALA A 416 19.65 -19.96 -25.49
C ALA A 416 19.33 -19.03 -26.66
N LYS A 417 19.21 -17.73 -26.36
CA LYS A 417 18.79 -16.67 -27.29
C LYS A 417 19.93 -16.18 -28.19
N TYR A 418 21.10 -15.92 -27.62
CA TYR A 418 22.24 -15.29 -28.32
C TYR A 418 23.31 -16.30 -28.75
N GLY A 419 23.32 -17.50 -28.18
CA GLY A 419 24.20 -18.60 -28.58
C GLY A 419 25.62 -18.55 -27.99
N SER A 420 25.96 -17.52 -27.24
CA SER A 420 27.24 -17.34 -26.56
C SER A 420 27.07 -16.64 -25.20
N LEU A 421 28.16 -16.60 -24.43
CA LEU A 421 28.30 -15.83 -23.20
C LEU A 421 29.52 -14.87 -23.31
N ASP A 422 30.00 -14.56 -24.51
CA ASP A 422 31.27 -13.84 -24.69
C ASP A 422 31.22 -12.40 -24.19
N ASP A 423 30.05 -11.78 -24.26
CA ASP A 423 29.61 -10.46 -23.76
C ASP A 423 29.30 -10.44 -22.25
N VAL A 424 29.37 -11.60 -21.57
CA VAL A 424 28.98 -11.71 -20.16
C VAL A 424 30.19 -11.64 -19.22
N TYR A 425 30.08 -10.79 -18.19
CA TYR A 425 30.99 -10.68 -17.06
C TYR A 425 30.29 -11.19 -15.79
N TYR A 426 30.44 -12.47 -15.52
CA TYR A 426 29.85 -13.12 -14.34
C TYR A 426 30.84 -13.21 -13.17
N PHE A 427 30.42 -12.72 -12.01
CA PHE A 427 31.15 -12.77 -10.74
C PHE A 427 30.31 -13.48 -9.67
N ASP A 428 30.66 -14.72 -9.35
CA ASP A 428 30.27 -15.34 -8.09
C ASP A 428 31.18 -14.80 -6.98
N CYS A 429 30.69 -13.84 -6.20
CA CYS A 429 31.47 -13.19 -5.15
C CYS A 429 31.87 -14.13 -4.01
N THR A 430 31.37 -15.37 -3.97
CA THR A 430 31.87 -16.39 -3.04
C THR A 430 33.26 -16.89 -3.44
N GLU A 431 33.57 -16.92 -4.74
CA GLU A 431 34.82 -17.43 -5.31
C GLU A 431 35.71 -16.33 -5.92
N THR A 432 35.10 -15.39 -6.64
CA THR A 432 35.78 -14.34 -7.42
C THR A 432 35.10 -12.99 -7.24
N LEU A 433 35.83 -12.00 -6.71
CA LEU A 433 35.31 -10.63 -6.56
C LEU A 433 35.72 -9.77 -7.76
N PRO A 434 34.93 -8.75 -8.14
CA PRO A 434 35.38 -7.75 -9.10
C PRO A 434 36.67 -7.06 -8.63
N ALA A 435 37.67 -6.97 -9.50
CA ALA A 435 38.96 -6.34 -9.22
C ALA A 435 38.85 -4.80 -9.28
N LEU A 436 38.18 -4.24 -8.28
CA LEU A 436 37.96 -2.80 -8.13
C LEU A 436 39.05 -2.17 -7.27
N SER A 437 39.58 -1.03 -7.71
CA SER A 437 40.49 -0.19 -6.95
C SER A 437 39.69 0.93 -6.27
N PHE A 438 39.45 0.80 -4.95
CA PHE A 438 38.53 1.72 -4.26
C PHE A 438 39.15 3.08 -3.91
N PHE A 439 40.36 3.08 -3.35
CA PHE A 439 41.07 4.32 -2.97
C PHE A 439 42.03 4.75 -4.08
N ASP A 440 41.47 5.00 -5.26
CA ASP A 440 42.23 5.38 -6.44
C ASP A 440 41.51 6.47 -7.22
N ILE A 441 42.17 7.60 -7.36
CA ILE A 441 41.64 8.78 -8.06
C ILE A 441 42.37 9.02 -9.39
N ARG A 442 43.35 8.20 -9.78
CA ARG A 442 44.16 8.41 -11.00
C ARG A 442 43.26 8.58 -12.23
N ASP A 443 42.32 7.66 -12.35
CA ASP A 443 41.33 7.58 -13.42
C ASP A 443 40.36 8.77 -13.49
N GLN A 444 40.04 9.37 -12.34
CA GLN A 444 39.22 10.57 -12.27
C GLN A 444 40.01 11.81 -12.69
N LEU A 445 41.27 11.90 -12.25
CA LEU A 445 42.16 12.99 -12.62
C LEU A 445 42.47 12.99 -14.13
N ASP A 446 42.71 11.80 -14.69
CA ASP A 446 42.95 11.62 -16.14
C ASP A 446 41.72 11.99 -16.98
N ALA A 447 40.52 11.82 -16.41
CA ALA A 447 39.26 12.28 -17.00
C ALA A 447 39.00 13.79 -16.82
N GLY A 448 39.91 14.52 -16.18
CA GLY A 448 39.81 15.97 -15.97
C GLY A 448 38.90 16.38 -14.80
N ILE A 449 38.56 15.46 -13.90
CA ILE A 449 37.83 15.78 -12.66
C ILE A 449 38.80 16.46 -11.69
N ASP A 450 38.35 17.54 -11.03
CA ASP A 450 39.17 18.23 -10.02
C ASP A 450 39.53 17.29 -8.87
N ARG A 451 40.79 17.37 -8.39
CA ARG A 451 41.28 16.51 -7.30
C ARG A 451 40.42 16.63 -6.06
N THR A 452 39.99 17.84 -5.70
CA THR A 452 39.16 18.07 -4.51
C THR A 452 37.88 17.27 -4.62
N THR A 453 37.20 17.35 -5.78
CA THR A 453 35.97 16.59 -6.04
C THR A 453 36.22 15.08 -6.03
N ALA A 454 37.26 14.59 -6.69
CA ALA A 454 37.59 13.16 -6.72
C ALA A 454 37.86 12.61 -5.31
N VAL A 455 38.61 13.36 -4.49
CA VAL A 455 38.91 12.98 -3.11
C VAL A 455 37.67 13.02 -2.22
N GLU A 456 36.83 14.06 -2.31
CA GLU A 456 35.58 14.12 -1.54
C GLU A 456 34.65 12.95 -1.88
N ASP A 457 34.47 12.64 -3.17
CA ASP A 457 33.62 11.52 -3.62
C ASP A 457 34.10 10.18 -3.01
N VAL A 458 35.40 9.87 -3.12
CA VAL A 458 35.97 8.61 -2.57
C VAL A 458 35.85 8.57 -1.03
N VAL A 459 36.09 9.71 -0.36
CA VAL A 459 35.97 9.81 1.09
C VAL A 459 34.53 9.61 1.55
N ASP A 460 33.56 10.27 0.92
CA ASP A 460 32.15 10.16 1.30
C ASP A 460 31.60 8.76 1.01
N HIS A 461 31.93 8.16 -0.14
CA HIS A 461 31.57 6.76 -0.43
C HIS A 461 32.16 5.79 0.61
N TYR A 462 33.39 6.04 1.08
CA TYR A 462 33.99 5.22 2.13
C TYR A 462 33.22 5.35 3.46
N ILE A 463 32.82 6.56 3.82
CA ILE A 463 32.00 6.80 5.02
C ILE A 463 30.64 6.09 4.89
N ASP A 464 30.01 6.15 3.73
CA ASP A 464 28.75 5.46 3.45
C ASP A 464 28.88 3.93 3.60
N ILE A 465 30.01 3.37 3.16
CA ILE A 465 30.30 1.94 3.36
C ILE A 465 30.47 1.61 4.85
N LEU A 466 31.18 2.44 5.62
CA LEU A 466 31.29 2.26 7.07
C LEU A 466 29.92 2.34 7.76
N ILE A 467 29.05 3.27 7.32
CA ILE A 467 27.66 3.37 7.79
C ILE A 467 26.88 2.08 7.46
N GLY A 468 27.02 1.54 6.24
CA GLY A 468 26.36 0.29 5.83
C GLY A 468 26.82 -0.95 6.62
N ILE A 469 28.07 -0.97 7.09
CA ILE A 469 28.61 -2.04 7.94
C ILE A 469 28.11 -1.91 9.38
N MET A 470 28.16 -0.70 9.93
CA MET A 470 27.98 -0.47 11.37
C MET A 470 26.53 -0.14 11.76
N GLY A 471 25.73 0.33 10.81
CA GLY A 471 24.44 0.98 11.02
C GLY A 471 24.59 2.48 11.35
N ARG A 472 23.71 3.31 10.78
CA ARG A 472 23.73 4.78 10.88
C ARG A 472 23.80 5.28 12.32
N ASP A 473 22.93 4.77 13.20
CA ASP A 473 22.90 5.18 14.61
C ASP A 473 24.21 4.92 15.35
N ARG A 474 24.82 3.73 15.15
CA ARG A 474 26.08 3.38 15.82
C ARG A 474 27.26 4.17 15.26
N PHE A 475 27.23 4.50 13.97
CA PHE A 475 28.27 5.30 13.34
C PHE A 475 28.22 6.75 13.84
N GLU A 476 27.03 7.39 13.81
CA GLU A 476 26.80 8.79 14.19
C GLU A 476 26.92 9.06 15.71
N GLN A 477 26.78 8.04 16.56
CA GLN A 477 26.91 8.18 18.03
C GLN A 477 28.31 8.60 18.51
N ALA A 478 29.38 8.41 17.73
CA ALA A 478 30.73 8.87 18.12
C ALA A 478 31.05 10.24 17.56
N VAL A 479 30.79 11.26 18.38
CA VAL A 479 31.11 12.66 18.08
C VAL A 479 32.62 12.78 17.74
N ARG A 480 32.94 13.32 16.55
CA ARG A 480 34.28 13.55 15.95
C ARG A 480 35.04 12.38 15.30
N SER A 481 34.74 11.10 15.58
CA SER A 481 35.46 9.99 14.91
C SER A 481 35.28 9.98 13.37
N PRO A 482 34.07 10.23 12.81
CA PRO A 482 33.90 10.34 11.36
C PRO A 482 34.77 11.44 10.73
N ASP A 483 34.87 12.60 11.38
CA ASP A 483 35.65 13.72 10.84
C ASP A 483 37.15 13.40 10.81
N ILE A 484 37.66 12.72 11.84
CA ILE A 484 39.07 12.27 11.87
C ILE A 484 39.34 11.28 10.72
N ILE A 485 38.42 10.35 10.44
CA ILE A 485 38.53 9.43 9.30
C ILE A 485 38.63 10.23 8.00
N ARG A 486 37.74 11.22 7.79
CA ARG A 486 37.78 12.11 6.62
C ARG A 486 39.12 12.85 6.52
N TYR A 487 39.59 13.46 7.62
CA TYR A 487 40.83 14.24 7.60
C TYR A 487 42.05 13.40 7.25
N VAL A 488 42.17 12.20 7.82
CA VAL A 488 43.31 11.31 7.52
C VAL A 488 43.25 10.82 6.08
N LEU A 489 42.06 10.45 5.56
CA LEU A 489 41.92 10.06 4.16
C LEU A 489 42.27 11.21 3.20
N LYS A 490 41.76 12.42 3.44
CA LYS A 490 42.10 13.61 2.65
C LYS A 490 43.61 13.88 2.66
N ALA A 491 44.25 13.71 3.81
CA ALA A 491 45.69 13.86 3.94
C ALA A 491 46.48 12.79 3.17
N MET A 492 45.95 11.56 3.07
CA MET A 492 46.57 10.52 2.25
C MET A 492 46.49 10.79 0.76
N PHE A 493 45.54 11.59 0.30
CA PHE A 493 45.43 12.06 -1.09
C PHE A 493 46.09 13.44 -1.34
N ASP A 494 46.82 13.97 -0.35
CA ASP A 494 47.51 15.25 -0.46
C ASP A 494 48.41 15.28 -1.72
N PRO A 495 48.38 16.37 -2.52
CA PRO A 495 49.08 16.42 -3.80
C PRO A 495 50.61 16.38 -3.70
N ILE A 496 51.21 16.70 -2.54
CA ILE A 496 52.67 16.69 -2.33
C ILE A 496 53.10 15.55 -1.42
N HIS A 497 52.32 15.28 -0.38
CA HIS A 497 52.69 14.36 0.70
C HIS A 497 51.94 13.02 0.66
N GLY A 498 50.87 12.93 -0.13
CA GLY A 498 50.03 11.75 -0.30
C GLY A 498 50.32 10.97 -1.57
N SER A 499 49.38 10.09 -1.94
CA SER A 499 49.38 9.29 -3.17
C SER A 499 48.03 9.42 -3.88
N ASN A 500 48.00 9.19 -5.20
CA ASN A 500 46.74 9.13 -5.97
C ASN A 500 46.03 7.79 -5.85
N ALA A 501 46.73 6.77 -5.36
CA ALA A 501 46.19 5.46 -5.10
C ALA A 501 46.87 4.85 -3.86
N PHE A 502 46.10 4.19 -3.00
CA PHE A 502 46.65 3.46 -1.85
C PHE A 502 45.72 2.33 -1.42
N SER A 503 46.24 1.40 -0.64
CA SER A 503 45.49 0.29 -0.05
C SER A 503 44.87 0.66 1.29
N HIS A 504 43.79 -0.03 1.69
CA HIS A 504 43.21 0.14 3.02
C HIS A 504 44.19 -0.17 4.16
N ARG A 505 45.13 -1.08 3.97
CA ARG A 505 46.23 -1.38 4.91
C ARG A 505 47.13 -0.16 5.13
N GLU A 506 47.43 0.59 4.08
CA GLU A 506 48.19 1.84 4.21
C GLU A 506 47.40 2.88 4.99
N PHE A 507 46.08 2.95 4.76
CA PHE A 507 45.20 3.82 5.56
C PHE A 507 45.17 3.44 7.05
N GLN A 508 45.04 2.15 7.36
CA GLN A 508 45.14 1.65 8.73
C GLN A 508 46.50 1.98 9.36
N THR A 509 47.57 1.86 8.58
CA THR A 509 48.94 2.18 9.03
C THR A 509 49.08 3.68 9.31
N ALA A 510 48.50 4.55 8.49
CA ALA A 510 48.50 6.00 8.71
C ALA A 510 47.74 6.38 10.00
N VAL A 511 46.58 5.77 10.23
CA VAL A 511 45.79 5.97 11.46
C VAL A 511 46.52 5.43 12.69
N ALA A 512 47.13 4.25 12.61
CA ALA A 512 47.92 3.68 13.70
C ALA A 512 49.13 4.56 14.04
N ARG A 513 49.86 5.06 13.02
CA ARG A 513 50.98 5.98 13.21
C ARG A 513 50.53 7.28 13.88
N LEU A 514 49.40 7.85 13.46
CA LEU A 514 48.82 9.03 14.12
C LEU A 514 48.50 8.72 15.59
N HIS A 515 47.89 7.58 15.88
CA HIS A 515 47.56 7.16 17.24
C HIS A 515 48.81 7.00 18.13
N GLU A 516 49.87 6.38 17.61
CA GLU A 516 51.10 6.11 18.34
C GLU A 516 51.99 7.35 18.54
N THR A 517 52.15 8.16 17.50
CA THR A 517 53.10 9.28 17.49
C THR A 517 52.48 10.61 17.87
N ARG A 518 51.16 10.74 17.73
CA ARG A 518 50.41 12.01 17.84
C ARG A 518 50.88 13.09 16.86
N ASP A 519 51.58 12.68 15.80
CA ASP A 519 52.06 13.54 14.74
C ASP A 519 51.09 13.42 13.55
N PRO A 520 50.36 14.48 13.18
CA PRO A 520 49.44 14.45 12.05
C PRO A 520 50.19 14.24 10.73
N PRO A 521 49.57 13.57 9.72
CA PRO A 521 50.15 13.51 8.38
C PRO A 521 50.39 14.92 7.83
N PRO A 522 51.52 15.18 7.16
CA PRO A 522 51.77 16.47 6.55
C PRO A 522 50.82 16.71 5.37
N VAL A 523 50.27 17.91 5.28
CA VAL A 523 49.36 18.34 4.21
C VAL A 523 49.69 19.76 3.77
N VAL A 524 49.41 20.09 2.51
CA VAL A 524 49.63 21.44 1.95
C VAL A 524 48.50 22.41 2.28
N ASP A 525 47.30 21.89 2.49
CA ASP A 525 46.11 22.67 2.84
C ASP A 525 46.22 23.13 4.30
N GLU A 526 46.32 24.44 4.51
CA GLU A 526 46.50 25.05 5.85
C GLU A 526 45.30 24.77 6.77
N ASP A 527 44.08 24.68 6.23
CA ASP A 527 42.87 24.41 7.00
C ASP A 527 42.82 22.95 7.44
N LEU A 528 43.12 22.01 6.54
CA LEU A 528 43.25 20.59 6.87
C LEU A 528 44.38 20.34 7.87
N GLN A 529 45.50 21.06 7.73
CA GLN A 529 46.60 21.01 8.69
C GLN A 529 46.15 21.48 10.07
N ALA A 530 45.40 22.59 10.15
CA ALA A 530 44.86 23.11 11.40
C ALA A 530 43.84 22.15 12.04
N MET A 531 42.97 21.52 11.23
CA MET A 531 42.02 20.51 11.68
C MET A 531 42.72 19.28 12.29
N LEU A 532 43.72 18.72 11.58
CA LEU A 532 44.52 17.58 12.05
C LEU A 532 45.35 17.93 13.30
N ALA A 533 45.96 19.11 13.33
CA ALA A 533 46.66 19.61 14.51
C ALA A 533 45.73 19.78 15.72
N GLY A 534 44.49 20.24 15.48
CA GLY A 534 43.45 20.34 16.50
C GLY A 534 43.05 18.99 17.09
N VAL A 535 43.08 17.91 16.30
CA VAL A 535 42.90 16.54 16.79
C VAL A 535 44.06 16.15 17.70
N ALA A 536 45.31 16.35 17.24
CA ALA A 536 46.51 16.01 18.00
C ALA A 536 46.66 16.81 19.32
N ALA A 537 46.21 18.08 19.33
CA ALA A 537 46.29 19.00 20.46
C ALA A 537 45.39 18.65 21.66
N ASN A 538 44.48 17.67 21.52
CA ASN A 538 43.64 17.21 22.63
C ASN A 538 44.46 16.65 23.81
N SER A 539 43.83 16.51 24.98
CA SER A 539 44.47 15.80 26.10
C SER A 539 44.84 14.37 25.67
N LYS A 540 45.92 13.79 26.20
CA LYS A 540 46.35 12.43 25.79
C LYS A 540 45.20 11.42 25.93
N ARG A 541 44.49 11.45 27.05
CA ARG A 541 43.33 10.58 27.29
C ARG A 541 42.22 10.80 26.26
N SER A 542 41.85 12.06 25.99
CA SER A 542 40.81 12.37 25.02
C SER A 542 41.21 11.99 23.59
N PHE A 543 42.49 12.16 23.25
CA PHE A 543 43.05 11.72 21.97
C PHE A 543 43.01 10.20 21.83
N ASP A 544 43.47 9.46 22.84
CA ASP A 544 43.44 7.99 22.85
C ASP A 544 41.98 7.47 22.75
N GLU A 545 41.03 8.09 23.46
CA GLU A 545 39.59 7.76 23.37
C GLU A 545 39.01 8.01 21.96
N LEU A 546 39.38 9.13 21.31
CA LEU A 546 38.96 9.44 19.94
C LEU A 546 39.58 8.49 18.91
N MET A 547 40.88 8.25 19.01
CA MET A 547 41.62 7.38 18.07
C MET A 547 41.23 5.91 18.23
N GLN A 548 40.91 5.44 19.45
CA GLN A 548 40.31 4.13 19.65
C GLN A 548 38.94 4.03 18.96
N GLY A 549 38.14 5.11 19.02
CA GLY A 549 36.87 5.21 18.31
C GLY A 549 37.02 5.14 16.78
N VAL A 550 38.10 5.70 16.23
CA VAL A 550 38.46 5.63 14.80
C VAL A 550 38.94 4.22 14.42
N ALA A 551 39.88 3.65 15.17
CA ALA A 551 40.43 2.32 14.93
C ALA A 551 39.32 1.25 14.92
N ASN A 552 38.45 1.24 15.92
CA ASN A 552 37.33 0.30 16.03
C ASN A 552 36.37 0.31 14.82
N ARG A 553 36.28 1.44 14.09
CA ARG A 553 35.43 1.60 12.89
C ARG A 553 36.12 1.05 11.66
N ILE A 554 37.38 1.45 11.44
CA ILE A 554 38.17 1.04 10.27
C ILE A 554 38.52 -0.45 10.33
N GLU A 555 38.69 -1.01 11.53
CA GLU A 555 38.93 -2.44 11.76
C GLU A 555 37.76 -3.34 11.33
N LYS A 556 36.58 -2.81 11.00
CA LYS A 556 35.45 -3.63 10.55
C LYS A 556 35.59 -4.17 9.13
N ILE A 557 36.35 -3.48 8.27
CA ILE A 557 36.55 -3.89 6.87
C ILE A 557 37.44 -5.14 6.75
N PRO A 558 38.63 -5.23 7.39
CA PRO A 558 39.50 -6.39 7.24
C PRO A 558 39.01 -7.67 7.94
N ILE A 559 37.97 -7.59 8.79
CA ILE A 559 37.40 -8.77 9.45
C ILE A 559 36.81 -9.73 8.42
N ASP A 560 36.26 -9.19 7.33
CA ASP A 560 35.88 -9.99 6.17
C ASP A 560 37.04 -10.03 5.17
N ALA A 561 37.60 -11.22 4.97
CA ALA A 561 38.73 -11.41 4.08
C ALA A 561 38.42 -11.07 2.61
N ARG A 562 37.15 -11.10 2.19
CA ARG A 562 36.70 -10.65 0.86
C ARG A 562 36.75 -9.15 0.73
N LEU A 563 36.20 -8.45 1.72
CA LEU A 563 36.28 -6.98 1.75
C LEU A 563 37.73 -6.53 1.82
N ALA A 564 38.55 -7.22 2.63
CA ALA A 564 39.99 -6.97 2.67
C ALA A 564 40.66 -7.10 1.30
N GLN A 565 40.26 -8.05 0.44
CA GLN A 565 40.82 -8.19 -0.91
C GLN A 565 40.48 -6.97 -1.77
N VAL A 566 39.20 -6.61 -1.87
CA VAL A 566 38.74 -5.48 -2.71
C VAL A 566 39.36 -4.16 -2.24
N PHE A 567 39.36 -3.88 -0.94
CA PHE A 567 39.88 -2.63 -0.39
C PHE A 567 41.42 -2.54 -0.37
N ASN A 568 42.13 -3.63 -0.60
CA ASN A 568 43.60 -3.64 -0.69
C ASN A 568 44.11 -3.96 -2.09
N HIS A 569 43.21 -4.04 -3.07
CA HIS A 569 43.61 -4.14 -4.46
C HIS A 569 43.89 -2.73 -4.99
N THR A 570 45.10 -2.54 -5.50
CA THR A 570 45.55 -1.32 -6.15
C THR A 570 46.42 -1.78 -7.31
N PRO A 571 45.93 -1.71 -8.56
CA PRO A 571 46.70 -2.17 -9.71
C PRO A 571 47.93 -1.28 -9.91
N ASP A 572 49.09 -1.90 -10.11
CA ASP A 572 50.31 -1.20 -10.52
C ASP A 572 50.28 -0.97 -12.03
N ASP A 573 50.64 0.24 -12.50
CA ASP A 573 50.58 0.59 -13.94
C ASP A 573 51.47 -0.30 -14.84
N ASP A 574 52.43 -1.03 -14.25
CA ASP A 574 53.40 -1.90 -14.92
C ASP A 574 53.14 -3.42 -14.67
N SER A 575 52.07 -3.80 -13.96
CA SER A 575 51.72 -5.20 -13.66
C SER A 575 50.58 -5.72 -14.54
N ASP A 576 50.55 -7.03 -14.78
CA ASP A 576 49.40 -7.73 -15.38
C ASP A 576 48.32 -8.02 -14.30
N ASP A 577 48.16 -7.13 -13.31
CA ASP A 577 47.17 -7.31 -12.26
C ASP A 577 45.75 -7.23 -12.85
N PRO A 578 44.81 -8.07 -12.38
CA PRO A 578 43.44 -8.04 -12.89
C PRO A 578 42.79 -6.70 -12.55
N GLU A 579 42.01 -6.14 -13.48
CA GLU A 579 41.31 -4.88 -13.31
C GLU A 579 39.88 -4.99 -13.83
N PHE A 580 38.92 -4.51 -13.05
CA PHE A 580 37.52 -4.38 -13.45
C PHE A 580 37.16 -2.92 -13.68
N ASP A 581 37.47 -2.44 -14.89
CA ASP A 581 37.17 -1.07 -15.31
C ASP A 581 35.73 -0.93 -15.84
N LEU A 582 34.82 -0.49 -14.96
CA LEU A 582 33.43 -0.22 -15.32
C LEU A 582 33.28 0.88 -16.37
N ARG A 583 34.21 1.85 -16.45
CA ARG A 583 34.10 2.94 -17.44
C ARG A 583 34.21 2.39 -18.85
N ARG A 584 35.05 1.38 -19.09
CA ARG A 584 35.12 0.69 -20.38
C ARG A 584 33.83 -0.05 -20.71
N LEU A 585 33.30 -0.80 -19.74
CA LEU A 585 32.19 -1.71 -19.98
C LEU A 585 30.84 -1.02 -20.13
N ILE A 586 30.59 0.13 -19.48
CA ILE A 586 29.26 0.75 -19.46
C ILE A 586 28.76 1.23 -20.84
N ASP A 587 29.66 1.53 -21.78
CA ASP A 587 29.30 1.92 -23.15
C ASP A 587 29.32 0.74 -24.13
N GLU A 588 29.66 -0.47 -23.66
CA GLU A 588 29.64 -1.70 -24.44
C GLU A 588 28.33 -2.46 -24.24
N ASP A 589 27.93 -3.20 -25.28
CA ASP A 589 26.82 -4.15 -25.23
C ASP A 589 27.23 -5.40 -24.42
N ALA A 590 27.32 -5.21 -23.11
CA ALA A 590 27.86 -6.17 -22.16
C ALA A 590 26.86 -6.47 -21.03
N VAL A 591 26.88 -7.71 -20.55
CA VAL A 591 26.05 -8.11 -19.39
C VAL A 591 26.94 -8.41 -18.20
N ILE A 592 26.83 -7.60 -17.14
CA ILE A 592 27.60 -7.73 -15.92
C ILE A 592 26.69 -8.32 -14.84
N ILE A 593 27.03 -9.51 -14.33
CA ILE A 593 26.25 -10.20 -13.30
C ILE A 593 27.10 -10.34 -12.05
N ILE A 594 26.60 -9.76 -10.94
CA ILE A 594 27.23 -9.81 -9.63
C ILE A 594 26.35 -10.65 -8.72
N GLU A 595 26.76 -11.88 -8.45
CA GLU A 595 26.07 -12.76 -7.52
C GLU A 595 26.71 -12.65 -6.13
N THR A 596 25.88 -12.35 -5.13
CA THR A 596 26.30 -12.20 -3.73
C THR A 596 25.55 -13.12 -2.76
N GLY A 597 24.61 -13.95 -3.22
CA GLY A 597 23.73 -14.80 -2.39
C GLY A 597 24.43 -15.76 -1.42
N GLY A 598 25.66 -16.19 -1.70
CA GLY A 598 26.44 -17.03 -0.79
C GLY A 598 27.23 -16.27 0.29
N LEU A 599 27.11 -14.94 0.35
CA LEU A 599 27.83 -14.10 1.32
C LEU A 599 27.00 -13.76 2.56
N ARG A 600 27.67 -13.32 3.63
CA ARG A 600 26.97 -12.77 4.81
C ARG A 600 26.26 -11.47 4.42
N PRO A 601 25.08 -11.16 4.98
CA PRO A 601 24.32 -9.96 4.61
C PRO A 601 25.11 -8.64 4.70
N ALA A 602 26.00 -8.51 5.69
CA ALA A 602 26.85 -7.32 5.80
C ALA A 602 27.84 -7.20 4.62
N SER A 603 28.43 -8.31 4.19
CA SER A 603 29.37 -8.36 3.07
C SER A 603 28.68 -8.15 1.73
N GLN A 604 27.48 -8.73 1.56
CA GLN A 604 26.60 -8.48 0.40
C GLN A 604 26.37 -6.97 0.22
N ARG A 605 25.87 -6.30 1.28
CA ARG A 605 25.63 -4.86 1.26
C ARG A 605 26.87 -4.06 0.87
N VAL A 606 28.02 -4.35 1.49
CA VAL A 606 29.25 -3.60 1.21
C VAL A 606 29.73 -3.79 -0.22
N ILE A 607 29.75 -5.01 -0.73
CA ILE A 607 30.18 -5.28 -2.11
C ILE A 607 29.27 -4.54 -3.08
N THR A 608 27.95 -4.57 -2.85
CA THR A 608 27.01 -3.80 -3.65
C THR A 608 27.28 -2.29 -3.57
N LEU A 609 27.55 -1.73 -2.39
CA LEU A 609 27.89 -0.31 -2.25
C LEU A 609 29.19 0.08 -2.95
N VAL A 610 30.21 -0.79 -2.90
CA VAL A 610 31.47 -0.60 -3.63
C VAL A 610 31.24 -0.59 -5.14
N LEU A 611 30.40 -1.50 -5.65
CA LEU A 611 30.02 -1.54 -7.05
C LEU A 611 29.23 -0.31 -7.49
N LEU A 612 28.27 0.13 -6.68
CA LEU A 612 27.51 1.36 -6.96
C LEU A 612 28.41 2.60 -6.95
N SER A 613 29.39 2.64 -6.05
CA SER A 613 30.41 3.72 -6.01
C SER A 613 31.24 3.72 -7.28
N ALA A 614 31.73 2.55 -7.72
CA ALA A 614 32.49 2.41 -8.95
C ALA A 614 31.66 2.79 -10.19
N LEU A 615 30.38 2.41 -10.24
CA LEU A 615 29.45 2.81 -11.30
C LEU A 615 29.21 4.32 -11.32
N TRP A 616 28.99 4.94 -10.16
CA TRP A 616 28.86 6.40 -10.05
C TRP A 616 30.08 7.13 -10.61
N THR A 617 31.27 6.70 -10.20
CA THR A 617 32.54 7.25 -10.69
C THR A 617 32.69 7.07 -12.20
N ALA A 618 32.34 5.91 -12.75
CA ALA A 618 32.36 5.64 -14.18
C ALA A 618 31.40 6.55 -14.96
N LEU A 619 30.18 6.77 -14.46
CA LEU A 619 29.18 7.64 -15.08
C LEU A 619 29.58 9.13 -15.05
N ARG A 620 30.18 9.60 -13.94
CA ARG A 620 30.74 10.96 -13.87
C ARG A 620 31.88 11.16 -14.87
N ARG A 621 32.81 10.20 -14.96
CA ARG A 621 33.91 10.21 -15.94
C ARG A 621 33.37 10.22 -17.37
N ARG A 622 32.33 9.43 -17.67
CA ARG A 622 31.66 9.41 -18.99
C ARG A 622 31.15 10.79 -19.40
N THR A 623 30.52 11.51 -18.48
CA THR A 623 29.95 12.85 -18.74
C THR A 623 31.03 13.91 -18.97
N GLN A 624 32.15 13.83 -18.25
CA GLN A 624 33.24 14.80 -18.35
C GLN A 624 34.08 14.63 -19.64
N GLN A 625 34.14 13.40 -20.17
CA GLN A 625 34.91 13.05 -21.37
C GLN A 625 34.11 13.21 -22.68
N GLY A 626 32.79 13.42 -22.61
CA GLY A 626 31.95 13.59 -23.80
C GLY A 626 32.09 14.98 -24.44
N ASP A 627 32.19 15.04 -25.76
CA ASP A 627 31.87 16.25 -26.53
C ASP A 627 30.36 16.53 -26.39
N ASP A 628 29.92 17.79 -26.50
CA ASP A 628 28.54 18.31 -26.34
C ASP A 628 27.42 17.63 -27.21
N GLU A 629 27.65 16.46 -27.83
CA GLU A 629 26.68 15.69 -28.63
C GLU A 629 26.09 14.50 -27.82
N THR A 630 24.81 14.67 -27.49
CA THR A 630 23.96 13.82 -26.63
C THR A 630 23.56 12.47 -27.23
N ASP A 631 24.41 11.44 -27.21
CA ASP A 631 23.98 10.06 -27.53
C ASP A 631 24.85 8.97 -26.86
N HIS A 632 24.90 8.94 -25.52
CA HIS A 632 25.53 7.81 -24.81
C HIS A 632 24.58 6.60 -24.76
N PRO A 633 25.09 5.36 -24.93
CA PRO A 633 24.30 4.16 -24.73
C PRO A 633 23.66 4.12 -23.33
N LEU A 634 22.39 3.70 -23.29
CA LEU A 634 21.64 3.55 -22.05
C LEU A 634 22.23 2.42 -21.22
N VAL A 635 22.68 2.73 -20.00
CA VAL A 635 23.14 1.75 -19.02
C VAL A 635 21.95 1.33 -18.18
N ASN A 636 21.78 0.03 -17.92
CA ASN A 636 20.68 -0.47 -17.09
C ASN A 636 21.21 -1.17 -15.84
N LEU A 637 20.79 -0.72 -14.68
CA LEU A 637 21.12 -1.31 -13.39
C LEU A 637 19.89 -2.01 -12.79
N TYR A 638 20.01 -3.30 -12.51
CA TYR A 638 18.95 -4.12 -11.92
C TYR A 638 19.36 -4.53 -10.51
N LEU A 639 18.68 -3.96 -9.52
CA LEU A 639 18.94 -4.21 -8.10
C LEU A 639 17.83 -5.09 -7.54
N GLU A 640 18.14 -6.37 -7.34
CA GLU A 640 17.27 -7.25 -6.56
C GLU A 640 17.45 -7.02 -5.05
N GLU A 641 16.35 -7.07 -4.31
CA GLU A 641 16.27 -6.81 -2.88
C GLU A 641 16.87 -5.46 -2.45
N ALA A 642 16.61 -4.40 -3.22
CA ALA A 642 17.18 -3.06 -3.01
C ALA A 642 16.89 -2.45 -1.62
N ALA A 643 15.90 -2.96 -0.87
CA ALA A 643 15.66 -2.59 0.52
C ALA A 643 16.87 -2.85 1.44
N GLN A 644 17.75 -3.80 1.10
CA GLN A 644 18.99 -4.03 1.84
C GLN A 644 19.97 -2.85 1.79
N LEU A 645 19.86 -2.00 0.76
CA LEU A 645 20.69 -0.80 0.58
C LEU A 645 20.08 0.45 1.25
N SER A 646 18.98 0.28 1.97
CA SER A 646 18.21 1.37 2.58
C SER A 646 19.08 2.36 3.36
N THR A 647 20.09 1.92 4.10
CA THR A 647 20.91 2.81 4.93
C THR A 647 21.88 3.72 4.17
N SER A 648 21.97 3.64 2.84
CA SER A 648 22.96 4.36 2.03
C SER A 648 22.38 5.60 1.35
N SER A 649 23.12 6.72 1.40
CA SER A 649 22.86 7.95 0.63
C SER A 649 23.11 7.76 -0.87
N LEU A 650 24.09 6.93 -1.24
CA LEU A 650 24.46 6.66 -2.63
C LEU A 650 23.29 6.18 -3.51
N LEU A 651 22.37 5.37 -2.97
CA LEU A 651 21.18 4.96 -3.72
C LEU A 651 20.25 6.15 -4.01
N SER A 652 20.09 7.05 -3.04
CA SER A 652 19.32 8.29 -3.22
C SER A 652 19.96 9.19 -4.29
N ASP A 653 21.29 9.36 -4.24
CA ASP A 653 22.02 10.17 -5.21
C ASP A 653 21.94 9.62 -6.63
N LEU A 654 22.05 8.30 -6.79
CA LEU A 654 21.83 7.61 -8.06
C LEU A 654 20.41 7.85 -8.58
N LEU A 655 19.36 7.68 -7.77
CA LEU A 655 17.98 7.91 -8.20
C LEU A 655 17.70 9.39 -8.56
N ALA A 656 18.35 10.33 -7.88
CA ALA A 656 18.13 11.76 -8.09
C ALA A 656 18.88 12.31 -9.31
N GLN A 657 20.13 11.87 -9.53
CA GLN A 657 21.05 12.49 -10.49
C GLN A 657 21.29 11.64 -11.75
N SER A 658 21.08 10.32 -11.71
CA SER A 658 21.58 9.43 -12.78
C SER A 658 20.84 9.52 -14.11
N ARG A 659 19.70 10.25 -14.16
CA ARG A 659 18.97 10.52 -15.40
C ARG A 659 19.81 11.29 -16.41
N SER A 660 20.56 12.29 -15.96
CA SER A 660 21.47 13.05 -16.84
C SER A 660 22.65 12.23 -17.32
N PHE A 661 22.95 11.14 -16.61
CA PHE A 661 24.03 10.23 -16.96
C PHE A 661 23.57 9.08 -17.85
N GLY A 662 22.31 9.01 -18.30
CA GLY A 662 21.85 7.90 -19.15
C GLY A 662 21.86 6.54 -18.43
N LEU A 663 21.47 6.51 -17.16
CA LEU A 663 21.28 5.30 -16.35
C LEU A 663 19.79 5.03 -16.14
N SER A 664 19.34 3.81 -16.43
CA SER A 664 18.09 3.26 -15.91
C SER A 664 18.35 2.43 -14.66
N ILE A 665 17.46 2.52 -13.68
CA ILE A 665 17.54 1.73 -12.44
C ILE A 665 16.22 0.98 -12.30
N THR A 666 16.32 -0.34 -12.20
CA THR A 666 15.21 -1.24 -11.86
C THR A 666 15.37 -1.71 -10.42
N LEU A 667 14.48 -1.26 -9.54
CA LEU A 667 14.45 -1.63 -8.13
C LEU A 667 13.43 -2.74 -7.93
N ALA A 668 13.89 -3.93 -7.57
CA ALA A 668 13.02 -5.04 -7.21
C ALA A 668 13.07 -5.29 -5.70
N MET A 669 11.93 -5.22 -5.02
CA MET A 669 11.84 -5.49 -3.57
C MET A 669 10.46 -6.00 -3.18
N GLN A 670 10.30 -6.42 -1.92
CA GLN A 670 9.01 -6.94 -1.47
C GLN A 670 7.99 -5.82 -1.25
N PHE A 671 8.39 -4.78 -0.51
CA PHE A 671 7.52 -3.65 -0.19
C PHE A 671 8.32 -2.34 -0.15
N PRO A 672 7.87 -1.27 -0.83
CA PRO A 672 8.52 0.05 -0.74
C PRO A 672 8.65 0.57 0.69
N ALA A 673 7.71 0.23 1.58
CA ALA A 673 7.71 0.64 2.99
C ALA A 673 8.95 0.17 3.76
N GLN A 674 9.65 -0.88 3.30
CA GLN A 674 10.92 -1.30 3.88
C GLN A 674 11.99 -0.19 3.80
N LEU A 675 11.90 0.70 2.79
CA LEU A 675 12.76 1.88 2.72
C LEU A 675 12.29 2.99 3.67
N LYS A 676 10.98 3.14 3.92
CA LYS A 676 10.42 4.23 4.74
C LYS A 676 10.94 4.20 6.18
N GLU A 677 11.09 3.01 6.75
CA GLU A 677 11.58 2.84 8.13
C GLU A 677 13.08 3.06 8.25
N ALA A 678 13.86 2.56 7.30
CA ALA A 678 15.32 2.57 7.36
C ALA A 678 15.95 3.84 6.75
N ASN A 679 15.33 4.44 5.74
CA ASN A 679 15.76 5.67 5.08
C ASN A 679 14.58 6.39 4.39
N PRO A 680 13.90 7.29 5.12
CA PRO A 680 12.78 8.07 4.61
C PRO A 680 13.11 8.88 3.35
N GLU A 681 14.37 9.31 3.19
CA GLU A 681 14.83 10.04 2.01
C GLU A 681 14.87 9.13 0.79
N ALA A 682 15.50 7.95 0.87
CA ALA A 682 15.48 6.97 -0.22
C ALA A 682 14.04 6.56 -0.59
N TYR A 683 13.14 6.42 0.39
CA TYR A 683 11.72 6.17 0.10
C TYR A 683 11.07 7.31 -0.69
N ARG A 684 11.34 8.57 -0.33
CA ARG A 684 10.87 9.74 -1.10
C ARG A 684 11.45 9.78 -2.50
N GLU A 685 12.73 9.46 -2.66
CA GLU A 685 13.37 9.39 -3.97
C GLU A 685 12.76 8.29 -4.84
N VAL A 686 12.43 7.13 -4.28
CA VAL A 686 11.66 6.10 -5.00
C VAL A 686 10.28 6.62 -5.41
N LEU A 687 9.57 7.34 -4.54
CA LEU A 687 8.25 7.89 -4.89
C LEU A 687 8.31 8.96 -5.98
N ASN A 688 9.34 9.81 -5.96
CA ASN A 688 9.46 10.99 -6.83
C ASN A 688 10.18 10.71 -8.15
N ASN A 689 11.20 9.84 -8.12
CA ASN A 689 12.11 9.64 -9.25
C ASN A 689 11.95 8.31 -9.98
N VAL A 690 11.22 7.34 -9.43
CA VAL A 690 10.76 6.20 -10.23
C VAL A 690 9.47 6.59 -10.91
N SER A 691 9.33 6.48 -12.23
CA SER A 691 8.09 6.80 -12.96
C SER A 691 7.31 5.57 -13.40
N THR A 692 7.98 4.43 -13.61
CA THR A 692 7.33 3.15 -13.92
C THR A 692 7.17 2.31 -12.66
N ILE A 693 5.96 1.85 -12.35
CA ILE A 693 5.72 0.93 -11.24
C ILE A 693 5.00 -0.31 -11.72
N ILE A 694 5.48 -1.47 -11.27
CA ILE A 694 4.85 -2.77 -11.42
C ILE A 694 4.69 -3.36 -10.02
N THR A 695 3.45 -3.56 -9.57
CA THR A 695 3.17 -4.04 -8.21
C THR A 695 2.21 -5.23 -8.19
N GLY A 696 2.57 -6.27 -7.45
CA GLY A 696 1.74 -7.46 -7.25
C GLY A 696 0.82 -7.34 -6.03
N ASN A 697 0.40 -8.48 -5.49
CA ASN A 697 -0.39 -8.54 -4.25
C ASN A 697 0.48 -8.23 -3.03
N VAL A 698 0.54 -6.94 -2.68
CA VAL A 698 1.25 -6.42 -1.52
C VAL A 698 0.33 -5.50 -0.73
N ALA A 699 0.46 -5.52 0.60
CA ALA A 699 -0.15 -4.48 1.44
C ALA A 699 0.56 -3.16 1.12
N VAL A 700 -0.16 -2.23 0.51
CA VAL A 700 0.40 -0.97 0.04
C VAL A 700 0.09 0.14 1.04
N ASP A 701 1.13 0.85 1.48
CA ASP A 701 1.02 2.08 2.27
C ASP A 701 0.04 3.07 1.57
N PRO A 702 -0.88 3.73 2.29
CA PRO A 702 -1.69 4.82 1.76
C PRO A 702 -0.94 5.83 0.88
N GLU A 703 0.32 6.19 1.21
CA GLU A 703 1.12 7.13 0.41
C GLU A 703 1.46 6.58 -0.98
N PHE A 704 1.82 5.30 -1.07
CA PHE A 704 2.10 4.65 -2.35
C PHE A 704 0.81 4.37 -3.13
N SER A 705 -0.29 4.04 -2.44
CA SER A 705 -1.62 3.83 -3.04
C SER A 705 -2.10 5.08 -3.80
N ARG A 706 -1.82 6.29 -3.28
CA ARG A 706 -2.19 7.57 -3.92
C ARG A 706 -1.62 7.69 -5.34
N ARG A 707 -0.51 7.04 -5.65
CA ARG A 707 0.10 7.11 -6.97
C ARG A 707 -0.71 6.41 -8.08
N PHE A 708 -1.57 5.47 -7.70
CA PHE A 708 -2.49 4.81 -8.62
C PHE A 708 -3.88 5.46 -8.63
N THR A 709 -4.11 6.46 -7.78
CA THR A 709 -5.41 7.14 -7.74
C THR A 709 -5.58 8.06 -8.94
N THR A 710 -6.78 8.04 -9.50
CA THR A 710 -7.18 8.95 -10.58
C THR A 710 -8.47 9.64 -10.18
N ALA A 711 -8.87 10.71 -10.88
CA ALA A 711 -10.14 11.38 -10.61
C ALA A 711 -11.35 10.41 -10.66
N ASP A 712 -11.24 9.38 -11.48
CA ASP A 712 -12.28 8.36 -11.69
C ASP A 712 -12.16 7.18 -10.71
N ARG A 713 -11.06 7.05 -9.94
CA ARG A 713 -10.81 5.90 -9.06
C ARG A 713 -10.15 6.29 -7.72
N PRO A 714 -10.89 6.22 -6.61
CA PRO A 714 -10.37 6.53 -5.28
C PRO A 714 -9.42 5.44 -4.76
N ALA A 715 -8.63 5.79 -3.75
CA ALA A 715 -7.60 4.90 -3.17
C ALA A 715 -8.14 3.55 -2.68
N THR A 716 -9.39 3.49 -2.22
CA THR A 716 -10.04 2.27 -1.73
C THR A 716 -10.22 1.22 -2.83
N GLU A 717 -10.57 1.65 -4.05
CA GLU A 717 -10.77 0.75 -5.19
C GLU A 717 -9.42 0.20 -5.69
N VAL A 718 -8.39 1.04 -5.73
CA VAL A 718 -7.00 0.62 -6.03
C VAL A 718 -6.53 -0.42 -5.01
N GLN A 719 -6.77 -0.19 -3.71
CA GLN A 719 -6.37 -1.12 -2.65
C GLN A 719 -7.11 -2.46 -2.75
N ASN A 720 -8.41 -2.45 -3.00
CA ASN A 720 -9.17 -3.67 -3.24
C ASN A 720 -8.59 -4.44 -4.44
N ARG A 721 -8.25 -3.74 -5.53
CA ARG A 721 -7.65 -4.38 -6.69
C ARG A 721 -6.28 -4.99 -6.41
N LEU A 722 -5.40 -4.28 -5.70
CA LEU A 722 -4.08 -4.79 -5.31
C LEU A 722 -4.18 -6.08 -4.49
N ARG A 723 -5.17 -6.16 -3.58
CA ARG A 723 -5.46 -7.36 -2.79
C ARG A 723 -5.98 -8.53 -3.64
N ALA A 724 -6.68 -8.24 -4.73
CA ALA A 724 -7.26 -9.23 -5.64
C ALA A 724 -6.27 -9.79 -6.68
N LEU A 725 -5.07 -9.21 -6.83
CA LEU A 725 -4.08 -9.70 -7.80
C LEU A 725 -3.61 -11.13 -7.44
N ARG A 726 -3.57 -12.00 -8.46
CA ARG A 726 -3.06 -13.37 -8.34
C ARG A 726 -1.56 -13.42 -8.63
N ARG A 727 -0.92 -14.56 -8.32
CA ARG A 727 0.49 -14.80 -8.67
C ARG A 727 0.68 -14.61 -10.19
N GLY A 728 1.73 -13.89 -10.57
CA GLY A 728 2.00 -13.57 -11.96
C GLY A 728 1.15 -12.44 -12.54
N GLN A 729 0.26 -11.82 -11.77
CA GLN A 729 -0.45 -10.59 -12.17
C GLN A 729 0.16 -9.37 -11.47
N TRP A 730 0.25 -8.27 -12.21
CA TRP A 730 0.84 -7.03 -11.76
C TRP A 730 -0.04 -5.84 -12.11
N LEU A 731 -0.27 -4.94 -11.17
CA LEU A 731 -0.78 -3.61 -11.48
C LEU A 731 0.38 -2.73 -11.95
N ALA A 732 0.20 -2.10 -13.11
CA ALA A 732 1.22 -1.28 -13.75
C ALA A 732 0.78 0.17 -13.91
N THR A 733 1.73 1.10 -13.70
CA THR A 733 1.63 2.52 -14.05
C THR A 733 2.85 2.87 -14.88
N LEU A 734 2.63 3.45 -16.07
CA LEU A 734 3.69 3.73 -17.04
C LEU A 734 3.81 5.25 -17.29
N PRO A 735 5.03 5.78 -17.46
CA PRO A 735 5.25 7.18 -17.81
C PRO A 735 4.96 7.43 -19.29
N ALA A 736 4.65 8.67 -19.65
CA ALA A 736 4.58 9.12 -21.04
C ALA A 736 5.68 10.16 -21.35
N GLU A 737 5.95 10.37 -22.64
CA GLU A 737 6.81 11.47 -23.09
C GLU A 737 6.23 12.83 -22.67
N PHE A 738 7.11 13.84 -22.61
CA PHE A 738 6.71 15.19 -22.22
C PHE A 738 5.55 15.73 -23.09
N GLY A 739 4.47 16.19 -22.44
CA GLY A 739 3.29 16.74 -23.10
C GLY A 739 2.30 15.68 -23.63
N GLN A 740 2.57 14.39 -23.45
CA GLN A 740 1.65 13.30 -23.78
C GLN A 740 0.87 12.85 -22.52
N PRO A 741 -0.40 12.43 -22.66
CA PRO A 741 -1.14 11.86 -21.53
C PRO A 741 -0.59 10.47 -21.18
N GLU A 742 -0.50 10.20 -19.88
CA GLU A 742 -0.16 8.89 -19.33
C GLU A 742 -1.32 7.90 -19.47
N PRO A 743 -1.03 6.59 -19.63
CA PRO A 743 -2.05 5.56 -19.51
C PRO A 743 -2.55 5.49 -18.06
N GLN A 744 -3.84 5.22 -17.89
CA GLN A 744 -4.39 4.90 -16.56
C GLN A 744 -3.78 3.58 -16.05
N PRO A 745 -3.75 3.32 -14.73
CA PRO A 745 -3.27 2.06 -14.19
C PRO A 745 -4.03 0.85 -14.74
N PHE A 746 -3.31 -0.23 -15.04
CA PHE A 746 -3.89 -1.43 -15.64
C PHE A 746 -3.14 -2.70 -15.26
N VAL A 747 -3.73 -3.87 -15.52
CA VAL A 747 -3.15 -5.15 -15.10
C VAL A 747 -2.34 -5.77 -16.23
N LEU A 748 -1.13 -6.19 -15.88
CA LEU A 748 -0.23 -7.01 -16.67
C LEU A 748 -0.22 -8.44 -16.14
N GLN A 749 -0.12 -9.41 -17.03
CA GLN A 749 0.28 -10.78 -16.72
C GLN A 749 1.77 -10.94 -17.01
N SER A 750 2.46 -11.71 -16.19
CA SER A 750 3.89 -11.98 -16.35
C SER A 750 4.17 -12.58 -17.73
N PRO A 751 5.29 -12.22 -18.36
CA PRO A 751 5.71 -12.89 -19.60
C PRO A 751 5.94 -14.38 -19.34
N PRO A 752 5.78 -15.25 -20.35
CA PRO A 752 6.18 -16.63 -20.25
C PRO A 752 7.70 -16.73 -19.98
N LEU A 753 8.11 -17.82 -19.33
CA LEU A 753 9.53 -18.08 -19.09
C LEU A 753 10.28 -18.20 -20.43
N PRO A 754 11.45 -17.57 -20.58
CA PRO A 754 12.20 -17.63 -21.83
C PRO A 754 12.75 -19.03 -22.11
N VAL A 755 12.97 -19.33 -23.38
CA VAL A 755 13.60 -20.58 -23.83
C VAL A 755 14.94 -20.78 -23.13
N GLY A 756 15.24 -22.01 -22.72
CA GLY A 756 16.46 -22.36 -21.98
C GLY A 756 16.34 -22.22 -20.47
N HIS A 757 15.35 -21.48 -19.96
CA HIS A 757 15.06 -21.43 -18.54
C HIS A 757 14.66 -22.84 -18.04
N PRO A 758 15.15 -23.32 -16.88
CA PRO A 758 14.92 -24.69 -16.40
C PRO A 758 13.44 -25.06 -16.22
N GLU A 759 12.64 -24.10 -15.77
CA GLU A 759 11.19 -24.25 -15.58
C GLU A 759 10.33 -23.83 -16.79
N SER A 760 10.93 -23.47 -17.93
CA SER A 760 10.16 -23.14 -19.16
C SER A 760 9.60 -24.39 -19.85
N ASP A 761 8.72 -24.17 -20.83
CA ASP A 761 8.23 -25.25 -21.70
C ASP A 761 9.33 -25.81 -22.63
N ASP A 762 10.42 -25.04 -22.84
CA ASP A 762 11.55 -25.38 -23.70
C ASP A 762 12.91 -25.32 -22.94
N PRO A 763 13.13 -26.19 -21.95
CA PRO A 763 14.40 -26.25 -21.23
C PRO A 763 15.51 -26.88 -22.08
N PHE A 764 16.76 -26.76 -21.64
CA PHE A 764 17.89 -27.37 -22.36
C PHE A 764 17.83 -28.90 -22.39
N SER A 765 18.10 -29.45 -23.57
CA SER A 765 18.43 -30.88 -23.69
C SER A 765 19.75 -31.18 -22.94
N PRO A 766 20.00 -32.42 -22.47
CA PRO A 766 21.23 -32.76 -21.76
C PRO A 766 22.53 -32.43 -22.51
N ALA A 767 22.53 -32.55 -23.83
CA ALA A 767 23.67 -32.19 -24.67
C ALA A 767 23.92 -30.67 -24.69
N ARG A 768 22.84 -29.88 -24.72
CA ARG A 768 22.91 -28.41 -24.67
C ARG A 768 23.30 -27.91 -23.29
N GLU A 769 22.82 -28.56 -22.22
CA GLU A 769 23.24 -28.30 -20.84
C GLU A 769 24.76 -28.50 -20.68
N THR A 770 25.31 -29.56 -21.26
CA THR A 770 26.77 -29.83 -21.24
C THR A 770 27.55 -28.75 -22.00
N ALA A 771 27.04 -28.30 -23.15
CA ALA A 771 27.68 -27.24 -23.93
C ALA A 771 27.63 -25.88 -23.22
N TYR A 772 26.50 -25.56 -22.58
CA TYR A 772 26.33 -24.39 -21.74
C TYR A 772 27.31 -24.41 -20.55
N ALA A 773 27.38 -25.51 -19.81
CA ALA A 773 28.28 -25.63 -18.66
C ALA A 773 29.75 -25.39 -19.04
N ALA A 774 30.19 -25.93 -20.19
CA ALA A 774 31.54 -25.69 -20.70
C ALA A 774 31.77 -24.23 -21.12
N ALA A 775 30.76 -23.58 -21.71
CA ALA A 775 30.83 -22.16 -22.07
C ALA A 775 30.89 -21.26 -20.83
N LEU A 776 30.09 -21.56 -19.81
CA LEU A 776 30.08 -20.86 -18.53
C LEU A 776 31.43 -21.02 -17.81
N GLU A 777 31.95 -22.24 -17.68
CA GLU A 777 33.26 -22.49 -17.05
C GLU A 777 34.37 -21.68 -17.73
N LEU A 778 34.40 -21.65 -19.06
CA LEU A 778 35.37 -20.90 -19.84
C LEU A 778 35.20 -19.38 -19.66
N ARG A 779 33.96 -18.88 -19.63
CA ARG A 779 33.67 -17.46 -19.41
C ARG A 779 34.02 -17.01 -18.00
N THR A 780 33.66 -17.79 -16.97
CA THR A 780 34.00 -17.53 -15.57
C THR A 780 35.52 -17.51 -15.38
N ALA A 781 36.25 -18.47 -15.98
CA ALA A 781 37.71 -18.48 -15.92
C ALA A 781 38.35 -17.25 -16.57
N ARG A 782 37.83 -16.79 -17.71
CA ARG A 782 38.30 -15.55 -18.37
C ARG A 782 38.02 -14.32 -17.52
N THR A 783 36.80 -14.19 -16.99
CA THR A 783 36.41 -13.07 -16.12
C THR A 783 37.28 -13.04 -14.87
N ALA A 784 37.51 -14.20 -14.23
CA ALA A 784 38.36 -14.31 -13.05
C ALA A 784 39.82 -13.94 -13.32
N GLN A 785 40.35 -14.27 -14.49
CA GLN A 785 41.73 -13.94 -14.85
C GLN A 785 41.92 -12.45 -15.18
N ALA A 786 41.01 -11.86 -15.94
CA ALA A 786 41.19 -10.50 -16.46
C ALA A 786 40.69 -9.42 -15.49
N SER A 787 39.63 -9.71 -14.74
CA SER A 787 38.87 -8.71 -13.99
C SER A 787 38.48 -9.17 -12.58
N GLY A 788 39.03 -10.29 -12.11
CA GLY A 788 38.63 -10.92 -10.85
C GLY A 788 39.74 -11.04 -9.82
N LEU A 789 39.38 -10.94 -8.54
CA LEU A 789 40.21 -11.27 -7.38
C LEU A 789 39.79 -12.63 -6.83
N ASN A 790 40.71 -13.58 -6.82
CA ASN A 790 40.41 -14.94 -6.37
C ASN A 790 40.36 -15.02 -4.83
N VAL A 791 39.25 -15.52 -4.31
CA VAL A 791 38.95 -15.64 -2.87
C VAL A 791 39.11 -17.08 -2.36
N SER A 792 39.10 -18.07 -3.25
CA SER A 792 39.06 -19.50 -2.92
C SER A 792 40.27 -19.99 -2.09
N GLY A 793 41.38 -19.25 -2.07
CA GLY A 793 42.60 -19.58 -1.32
C GLY A 793 42.59 -19.21 0.18
N ILE A 794 41.62 -18.43 0.64
CA ILE A 794 41.64 -17.82 1.99
C ILE A 794 41.46 -18.86 3.13
N GLY A 795 41.01 -20.07 2.80
CA GLY A 795 40.89 -21.20 3.75
C GLY A 795 42.14 -22.09 3.89
N SER A 796 43.15 -21.95 3.03
CA SER A 796 44.37 -22.77 3.08
C SER A 796 45.52 -21.99 3.70
N ARG A 797 45.71 -22.16 5.01
CA ARG A 797 46.95 -21.72 5.69
C ARG A 797 48.13 -22.48 5.09
N THR A 798 48.82 -21.89 4.14
CA THR A 798 50.19 -22.25 3.82
C THR A 798 51.11 -21.58 4.82
N THR A 799 51.92 -22.41 5.46
CA THR A 799 52.91 -22.10 6.47
C THR A 799 54.04 -21.22 5.92
N THR A 800 54.36 -20.15 6.66
CA THR A 800 55.68 -19.49 6.81
C THR A 800 56.50 -19.14 5.57
N GLU A 801 56.74 -17.84 5.38
CA GLU A 801 58.12 -17.35 5.22
C GLU A 801 58.36 -16.17 6.16
N GLU A 802 59.31 -16.38 7.07
CA GLU A 802 59.81 -15.45 8.07
C GLU A 802 60.61 -14.33 7.39
N THR A 803 60.41 -13.09 7.85
CA THR A 803 61.46 -12.07 7.74
C THR A 803 61.66 -11.43 9.11
N HIS A 804 62.73 -11.89 9.78
CA HIS A 804 63.30 -11.34 11.01
C HIS A 804 63.80 -9.91 10.83
N THR A 805 63.55 -9.00 11.79
CA THR A 805 64.58 -8.25 12.58
C THR A 805 63.93 -7.35 13.67
N PRO A 806 64.65 -6.89 14.72
CA PRO A 806 64.29 -7.18 16.11
C PRO A 806 63.94 -5.96 17.00
N LEU A 807 63.13 -6.19 18.04
CA LEU A 807 62.84 -5.24 19.12
C LEU A 807 64.06 -5.02 20.05
N GLY A 808 64.29 -3.76 20.40
CA GLY A 808 65.18 -3.32 21.48
C GLY A 808 64.39 -2.90 22.73
N HIS A 809 64.82 -3.45 23.87
CA HIS A 809 64.37 -3.19 25.24
C HIS A 809 64.41 -1.72 25.70
N ARG A 810 63.53 -1.36 26.67
CA ARG A 810 63.84 -0.85 28.03
C ARG A 810 62.53 -0.49 28.77
N GLU A 811 62.19 -1.21 29.84
CA GLU A 811 62.52 -0.96 31.26
C GLU A 811 61.75 0.19 31.91
N ALA A 812 61.13 -0.15 33.04
CA ALA A 812 60.13 0.58 33.78
C ALA A 812 60.69 1.37 34.98
N ALA A 813 59.76 2.15 35.56
CA ALA A 813 59.66 2.57 36.97
C ALA A 813 60.19 3.99 37.31
N PRO A 814 59.75 4.56 38.45
CA PRO A 814 58.58 5.46 38.55
C PRO A 814 58.99 6.77 39.27
N LEU A 815 58.06 7.68 39.58
CA LEU A 815 58.14 8.50 40.81
C LEU A 815 56.86 9.32 41.06
N ASP A 816 56.69 9.56 42.35
CA ASP A 816 55.53 10.04 43.10
C ASP A 816 55.26 11.55 43.02
N ASP A 817 54.07 11.87 43.55
CA ASP A 817 53.76 12.96 44.48
C ASP A 817 53.33 14.36 43.98
N SER A 818 52.05 14.60 44.28
CA SER A 818 51.60 15.62 45.24
C SER A 818 50.89 16.89 44.72
N ALA A 819 49.71 17.07 45.34
CA ALA A 819 49.19 18.30 45.94
C ALA A 819 48.71 19.47 45.05
N ALA A 820 47.38 19.53 44.91
CA ALA A 820 46.51 20.61 45.37
C ALA A 820 47.06 22.05 45.43
N SER A 821 46.47 22.94 44.62
CA SER A 821 45.79 24.13 45.17
C SER A 821 44.93 24.85 44.13
N THR A 822 43.69 25.06 44.55
CA THR A 822 42.75 26.11 44.16
C THR A 822 43.39 27.49 44.02
N HIS A 823 43.01 28.27 43.00
CA HIS A 823 42.53 29.64 43.22
C HIS A 823 41.74 30.16 42.01
N ARG A 824 40.62 30.79 42.37
CA ARG A 824 39.58 31.45 41.59
C ARG A 824 40.01 32.90 41.34
N ALA A 825 39.87 33.42 40.11
CA ALA A 825 39.75 34.86 39.84
C ALA A 825 39.25 35.12 38.41
N THR A 826 37.95 35.38 38.28
CA THR A 826 37.38 36.34 37.31
C THR A 826 37.53 37.76 37.88
N PRO A 827 37.12 38.85 37.20
CA PRO A 827 37.11 39.17 35.76
C PRO A 827 37.67 40.60 35.51
N THR A 828 37.93 41.01 34.26
CA THR A 828 37.83 42.45 33.91
C THR A 828 37.48 42.62 32.44
N SER A 829 36.40 43.36 32.21
CA SER A 829 35.84 43.80 30.95
C SER A 829 36.57 45.04 30.39
N ALA A 830 36.46 45.22 29.06
CA ALA A 830 35.99 46.43 28.38
C ALA A 830 36.78 46.70 27.09
N HIS A 831 36.08 46.69 25.95
CA HIS A 831 35.81 47.88 25.10
C HIS A 831 35.53 47.50 23.63
N THR A 832 34.35 47.91 23.16
CA THR A 832 33.98 48.10 21.74
C THR A 832 34.01 49.62 21.44
N PRO A 833 34.25 50.06 20.19
CA PRO A 833 33.16 50.48 19.26
C PRO A 833 33.39 50.04 17.78
N ALA A 834 32.36 49.56 17.04
CA ALA A 834 31.52 50.25 16.02
C ALA A 834 32.33 50.87 14.82
N GLU A 835 32.00 50.77 13.52
CA GLU A 835 30.74 50.54 12.78
C GLU A 835 31.02 50.35 11.25
N ASP A 836 29.99 49.91 10.51
CA ASP A 836 29.69 50.02 9.04
C ASP A 836 30.19 49.01 7.98
N ALA A 837 29.26 48.12 7.55
CA ALA A 837 29.12 47.59 6.18
C ALA A 837 27.64 47.17 5.90
N PRO A 838 27.13 47.22 4.65
CA PRO A 838 25.70 47.21 4.30
C PRO A 838 25.05 45.80 4.29
N PRO A 839 23.70 45.69 4.22
CA PRO A 839 22.97 44.49 4.64
C PRO A 839 22.86 43.44 3.53
N ASP A 840 23.18 42.20 3.85
CA ASP A 840 22.83 41.02 3.05
C ASP A 840 21.65 40.24 3.70
N PRO A 841 20.76 39.60 2.92
CA PRO A 841 19.44 39.23 3.38
C PRO A 841 19.32 37.73 3.74
N TYR A 842 19.86 37.29 4.89
CA TYR A 842 19.40 36.06 5.55
C TYR A 842 19.64 36.17 7.07
N PRO A 843 18.60 36.11 7.94
CA PRO A 843 18.83 36.08 9.37
C PRO A 843 19.41 34.72 9.78
N ASP A 844 20.53 34.75 10.50
CA ASP A 844 21.08 33.64 11.29
C ASP A 844 19.98 33.03 12.15
N ARG A 845 19.36 31.95 11.68
CA ARG A 845 18.24 31.27 12.37
C ARG A 845 18.64 30.64 13.71
N ASN A 846 19.93 30.45 13.98
CA ASN A 846 20.45 29.62 15.08
C ASN A 846 21.36 30.33 16.09
N ALA A 847 21.55 31.65 16.03
CA ALA A 847 22.35 32.35 17.05
C ALA A 847 21.53 32.50 18.36
N PRO A 848 21.88 31.82 19.47
CA PRO A 848 21.18 31.98 20.74
C PRO A 848 21.34 33.39 21.26
N THR A 849 20.31 33.93 21.91
CA THR A 849 20.46 35.18 22.66
C THR A 849 21.19 34.88 23.97
N PRO A 850 22.35 35.50 24.26
CA PRO A 850 23.12 35.21 25.47
C PRO A 850 22.31 35.41 26.76
N ASP A 851 21.39 36.39 26.76
CA ASP A 851 20.53 36.75 27.89
C ASP A 851 19.15 36.07 27.88
N ALA A 852 18.88 35.16 26.94
CA ALA A 852 17.60 34.46 26.85
C ALA A 852 17.34 33.56 28.08
N ARG A 853 16.19 33.75 28.74
CA ARG A 853 15.77 33.00 29.94
C ARG A 853 15.15 31.66 29.58
N ILE A 854 15.96 30.67 29.24
CA ILE A 854 15.50 29.35 28.78
C ILE A 854 14.83 28.47 29.84
N ASN A 855 15.03 28.78 31.12
CA ASN A 855 14.55 27.98 32.27
C ASN A 855 13.16 28.40 32.77
N SER A 856 12.50 29.30 32.06
CA SER A 856 11.12 29.72 32.31
C SER A 856 10.37 29.87 31.00
N ALA A 857 9.08 29.56 31.02
CA ALA A 857 8.17 29.78 29.89
C ALA A 857 7.54 31.18 29.90
N LEU A 858 7.49 31.86 31.06
CA LEU A 858 6.86 33.19 31.22
C LEU A 858 7.36 34.29 30.28
N PRO A 859 8.65 34.36 29.89
CA PRO A 859 9.09 35.36 28.90
C PRO A 859 8.54 35.12 27.49
N TYR A 860 8.04 33.93 27.19
CA TYR A 860 7.69 33.49 25.84
C TYR A 860 6.23 33.10 25.70
N THR A 861 5.51 32.93 26.82
CA THR A 861 4.10 32.60 26.80
C THR A 861 3.30 33.72 26.15
N SER A 862 2.42 33.35 25.22
CA SER A 862 1.41 34.27 24.69
C SER A 862 0.13 34.30 25.54
N ARG A 863 0.07 33.51 26.62
CA ARG A 863 -1.07 33.40 27.54
C ARG A 863 -0.64 33.69 28.96
N LEU A 864 -1.29 34.67 29.57
CA LEU A 864 -1.22 35.02 30.99
C LEU A 864 -2.61 35.53 31.41
N PRO A 865 -3.05 35.25 32.65
CA PRO A 865 -4.31 35.79 33.15
C PRO A 865 -4.29 37.32 33.06
N PRO A 866 -5.38 37.99 32.63
CA PRO A 866 -5.37 39.43 32.33
C PRO A 866 -4.92 40.27 33.54
N MET A 867 -5.24 39.84 34.75
CA MET A 867 -4.83 40.50 36.00
C MET A 867 -3.35 40.29 36.40
N VAL A 868 -2.58 39.54 35.60
CA VAL A 868 -1.17 39.20 35.87
C VAL A 868 -0.30 39.68 34.71
N GLU A 869 0.63 40.59 35.00
CA GLU A 869 1.66 41.05 34.08
C GLU A 869 3.01 40.37 34.39
N TYR A 870 3.78 40.01 33.37
CA TYR A 870 5.14 39.51 33.56
C TYR A 870 6.16 40.64 33.34
N ASP A 871 7.01 40.92 34.33
CA ASP A 871 8.09 41.91 34.24
C ASP A 871 9.41 41.19 33.84
N PRO A 872 9.89 41.37 32.60
CA PRO A 872 11.05 40.65 32.10
C PRO A 872 12.39 41.13 32.69
N GLU A 873 12.47 42.37 33.17
CA GLU A 873 13.71 42.97 33.66
C GLU A 873 14.14 42.31 34.98
N VAL A 874 13.19 42.14 35.89
CA VAL A 874 13.43 41.55 37.21
C VAL A 874 12.95 40.10 37.33
N HIS A 875 12.31 39.55 36.30
CA HIS A 875 11.79 38.18 36.25
C HIS A 875 10.83 37.87 37.40
N VAL A 876 9.72 38.62 37.44
CA VAL A 876 8.64 38.47 38.43
C VAL A 876 7.29 38.56 37.74
N VAL A 877 6.25 38.06 38.40
CA VAL A 877 4.85 38.32 37.99
C VAL A 877 4.26 39.41 38.87
N VAL A 878 3.42 40.25 38.29
CA VAL A 878 2.92 41.48 38.91
C VAL A 878 1.40 41.47 38.83
N CYS A 879 0.74 41.78 39.94
CA CYS A 879 -0.70 42.07 39.91
C CYS A 879 -0.92 43.40 39.18
N GLU A 880 -1.68 43.38 38.08
CA GLU A 880 -1.92 44.56 37.24
C GLU A 880 -2.59 45.71 38.04
N GLU A 881 -3.51 45.38 38.95
CA GLU A 881 -4.33 46.35 39.70
C GLU A 881 -3.52 47.16 40.73
N CYS A 882 -2.64 46.50 41.50
CA CYS A 882 -1.92 47.13 42.62
C CYS A 882 -0.40 47.15 42.47
N SER A 883 0.12 46.60 41.37
CA SER A 883 1.54 46.50 41.04
C SER A 883 2.40 45.73 42.06
N THR A 884 1.80 44.87 42.90
CA THR A 884 2.53 44.00 43.83
C THR A 884 3.25 42.89 43.05
N ARG A 885 4.52 42.65 43.39
CA ARG A 885 5.42 41.71 42.70
C ARG A 885 5.48 40.37 43.44
N TYR A 886 5.48 39.27 42.69
CA TYR A 886 5.53 37.90 43.16
C TYR A 886 6.52 37.06 42.36
N ASP A 887 6.96 35.93 42.92
CA ASP A 887 7.93 35.05 42.28
C ASP A 887 7.42 34.48 40.94
N PRO A 888 8.30 34.24 39.94
CA PRO A 888 7.94 33.72 38.61
C PRO A 888 7.67 32.20 38.64
N THR A 889 6.74 31.78 39.49
CA THR A 889 6.37 30.38 39.75
C THR A 889 4.85 30.23 39.77
N LEU A 890 4.31 29.02 39.66
CA LEU A 890 2.88 28.77 39.81
C LEU A 890 2.30 29.39 41.10
N THR A 891 2.97 29.23 42.23
CA THR A 891 2.56 29.84 43.50
C THR A 891 2.53 31.37 43.42
N GLY A 892 3.50 31.98 42.73
CA GLY A 892 3.52 33.43 42.54
C GLY A 892 2.43 33.93 41.60
N ILE A 893 2.09 33.17 40.54
CA ILE A 893 0.94 33.47 39.66
C ILE A 893 -0.37 33.40 40.46
N LYS A 894 -0.57 32.34 41.25
CA LYS A 894 -1.75 32.20 42.14
C LYS A 894 -1.84 33.39 43.12
N ASN A 895 -0.72 33.77 43.72
CA ASN A 895 -0.67 34.92 44.64
C ASN A 895 -0.93 36.26 43.93
N ALA A 896 -0.45 36.43 42.69
CA ALA A 896 -0.71 37.63 41.89
C ALA A 896 -2.21 37.76 41.55
N ILE A 897 -2.85 36.65 41.15
CA ILE A 897 -4.30 36.60 40.94
C ILE A 897 -5.04 36.93 42.26
N GLN A 898 -4.72 36.21 43.34
CA GLN A 898 -5.38 36.34 44.65
C GLN A 898 -5.11 37.68 45.35
N CYS A 899 -4.18 38.50 44.84
CA CYS A 899 -3.86 39.80 45.40
C CYS A 899 -5.06 40.77 45.34
N CYS A 900 -5.75 40.79 44.20
CA CYS A 900 -6.89 41.69 43.95
C CYS A 900 -8.09 41.00 43.28
N HIS A 901 -7.96 39.72 42.93
CA HIS A 901 -8.99 38.94 42.24
C HIS A 901 -9.19 37.58 42.91
N SER A 902 -10.20 36.81 42.46
CA SER A 902 -10.42 35.44 42.91
C SER A 902 -9.78 34.46 41.95
N LEU A 903 -9.10 33.43 42.47
CA LEU A 903 -8.56 32.34 41.67
C LEU A 903 -9.66 31.55 40.97
N GLU A 904 -10.83 31.42 41.60
CA GLU A 904 -12.02 30.73 41.05
C GLU A 904 -12.60 31.44 39.81
N ALA A 905 -12.28 32.72 39.60
CA ALA A 905 -12.76 33.50 38.47
C ALA A 905 -11.81 33.47 37.26
N VAL A 906 -10.69 32.76 37.36
CA VAL A 906 -9.69 32.60 36.29
C VAL A 906 -9.88 31.22 35.67
N ASP A 907 -10.03 31.19 34.34
CA ASP A 907 -10.03 29.93 33.60
C ASP A 907 -8.64 29.28 33.75
N ARG A 908 -8.61 27.99 34.11
CA ARG A 908 -7.38 27.19 34.20
C ARG A 908 -6.54 27.32 32.93
N ASP A 909 -7.22 27.40 31.80
CA ASP A 909 -6.65 27.53 30.46
C ASP A 909 -5.84 28.81 30.21
N GLU A 910 -5.97 29.80 31.10
CA GLU A 910 -5.23 31.06 31.08
C GLU A 910 -3.96 31.03 31.97
N ILE A 911 -3.76 29.97 32.77
CA ILE A 911 -2.59 29.81 33.64
C ILE A 911 -1.51 29.00 32.87
N PRO A 912 -0.40 29.62 32.45
CA PRO A 912 0.64 28.93 31.68
C PRO A 912 1.54 28.07 32.56
N ILE A 913 2.26 27.12 31.95
CA ILE A 913 3.41 26.49 32.63
C ILE A 913 4.44 27.56 32.98
N SER A 914 5.02 27.47 34.17
CA SER A 914 5.94 28.50 34.68
C SER A 914 7.42 28.13 34.56
N GLN A 915 7.80 26.96 35.09
CA GLN A 915 9.19 26.50 35.19
C GLN A 915 9.55 25.45 34.12
N LEU A 916 10.71 25.63 33.47
CA LEU A 916 11.29 24.64 32.56
C LEU A 916 12.67 24.22 33.06
N PRO A 917 12.89 22.93 33.42
CA PRO A 917 14.16 22.48 33.97
C PRO A 917 15.25 22.29 32.90
N LEU A 918 15.35 23.21 31.93
CA LEU A 918 16.37 23.22 30.88
C LEU A 918 17.67 23.82 31.44
N LYS A 919 18.73 23.02 31.53
CA LYS A 919 19.97 23.36 32.23
C LYS A 919 21.15 23.68 31.32
N LEU A 920 20.89 23.97 30.04
CA LEU A 920 21.94 24.26 29.05
C LEU A 920 22.53 25.66 29.25
N SER A 921 23.85 25.76 29.26
CA SER A 921 24.58 27.04 29.26
C SER A 921 24.45 27.76 27.91
N ALA A 922 24.71 29.07 27.87
CA ALA A 922 24.71 29.84 26.62
C ALA A 922 25.67 29.27 25.55
N VAL A 923 26.80 28.68 25.99
CA VAL A 923 27.77 28.03 25.10
C VAL A 923 27.22 26.72 24.53
N GLU A 924 26.58 25.89 25.37
CA GLU A 924 25.94 24.64 24.91
C GLU A 924 24.77 24.93 23.97
N ARG A 925 24.01 26.00 24.22
CA ARG A 925 22.96 26.48 23.31
C ARG A 925 23.53 26.98 21.99
N GLY A 926 24.63 27.72 22.01
CA GLY A 926 25.29 28.21 20.79
C GLY A 926 25.93 27.11 19.95
N SER A 927 26.20 25.96 20.58
CA SER A 927 26.71 24.77 19.90
C SER A 927 25.59 23.76 19.56
N SER A 928 24.33 24.06 19.93
CA SER A 928 23.17 23.23 19.64
C SER A 928 22.69 23.48 18.22
N ALA A 929 22.32 22.41 17.51
CA ALA A 929 21.65 22.51 16.21
C ALA A 929 20.19 23.00 16.31
N PHE A 930 19.65 23.09 17.54
CA PHE A 930 18.28 23.50 17.82
C PHE A 930 18.22 24.93 18.33
N THR A 931 17.19 25.67 17.92
CA THR A 931 16.90 27.01 18.44
C THR A 931 16.52 26.97 19.93
N ASP A 932 16.64 28.10 20.63
CA ASP A 932 16.22 28.18 22.03
C ASP A 932 14.74 27.82 22.22
N ALA A 933 13.88 28.15 21.24
CA ALA A 933 12.45 27.80 21.25
C ALA A 933 12.24 26.30 21.08
N GLN A 934 12.97 25.66 20.16
CA GLN A 934 12.99 24.21 19.99
C GLN A 934 13.44 23.49 21.27
N LEU A 935 14.51 23.96 21.92
CA LEU A 935 15.00 23.38 23.18
C LEU A 935 14.00 23.54 24.33
N ARG A 936 13.35 24.70 24.47
CA ARG A 936 12.27 24.91 25.46
C ARG A 936 11.09 23.99 25.20
N PHE A 937 10.68 23.84 23.93
CA PHE A 937 9.56 22.97 23.57
C PHE A 937 9.84 21.51 23.86
N LEU A 938 11.02 20.99 23.48
CA LEU A 938 11.44 19.64 23.83
C LEU A 938 11.45 19.45 25.37
N GLN A 939 11.93 20.43 26.13
CA GLN A 939 11.90 20.36 27.59
C GLN A 939 10.48 20.39 28.16
N ALA A 940 9.56 21.16 27.57
CA ALA A 940 8.17 21.24 27.98
C ALA A 940 7.46 19.90 27.74
N VAL A 941 7.59 19.34 26.54
CA VAL A 941 7.03 18.02 26.19
C VAL A 941 7.58 16.93 27.10
N TYR A 942 8.89 16.91 27.35
CA TYR A 942 9.49 15.94 28.27
C TYR A 942 9.01 16.11 29.72
N SER A 943 8.82 17.35 30.19
CA SER A 943 8.31 17.62 31.55
C SER A 943 6.83 17.23 31.69
N ALA A 944 6.04 17.44 30.64
CA ALA A 944 4.64 17.01 30.56
C ALA A 944 4.53 15.48 30.59
N HIS A 945 5.32 14.78 29.78
CA HIS A 945 5.43 13.32 29.79
C HIS A 945 5.78 12.78 31.19
N GLN A 946 6.69 13.45 31.90
CA GLN A 946 7.06 13.10 33.27
C GLN A 946 6.09 13.61 34.34
N ARG A 947 4.92 14.14 33.94
CA ARG A 947 3.85 14.67 34.81
C ARG A 947 4.36 15.65 35.88
N ARG A 948 5.26 16.55 35.47
CA ARG A 948 5.88 17.54 36.39
C ARG A 948 5.09 18.83 36.55
N PHE A 949 4.11 19.08 35.69
CA PHE A 949 3.22 20.22 35.79
C PHE A 949 2.05 19.89 36.71
N ASP A 950 1.53 20.92 37.37
CA ASP A 950 0.35 20.78 38.22
C ASP A 950 -0.89 20.57 37.32
N PRO A 951 -1.59 19.42 37.40
CA PRO A 951 -2.72 19.15 36.52
C PRO A 951 -3.96 19.99 36.89
N GLU A 952 -4.10 20.43 38.14
CA GLU A 952 -5.24 21.23 38.59
C GLU A 952 -5.16 22.67 38.06
N PHE A 953 -3.95 23.21 37.88
CA PHE A 953 -3.77 24.62 37.53
C PHE A 953 -2.92 24.92 36.29
N GLU A 954 -1.93 24.11 35.92
CA GLU A 954 -1.06 24.38 34.76
C GLU A 954 -1.45 23.53 33.54
N TYR A 955 -0.87 22.33 33.41
CA TYR A 955 -1.03 21.46 32.24
C TYR A 955 -1.25 20.03 32.68
N ASP A 956 -2.31 19.40 32.17
CA ASP A 956 -2.64 18.01 32.44
C ASP A 956 -2.42 17.16 31.19
N LEU A 957 -1.47 16.23 31.27
CA LEU A 957 -1.14 15.30 30.18
C LEU A 957 -2.37 14.50 29.73
N LEU A 958 -3.30 14.19 30.63
CA LEU A 958 -4.43 13.32 30.37
C LEU A 958 -5.51 13.97 29.51
N TYR A 959 -5.64 15.30 29.53
CA TYR A 959 -6.76 16.01 28.88
C TYR A 959 -6.30 17.18 28.00
N ASP A 960 -5.16 17.82 28.29
CA ASP A 960 -4.67 18.95 27.52
C ASP A 960 -3.84 18.52 26.32
N SER A 961 -4.20 19.01 25.14
CA SER A 961 -3.39 18.85 23.92
C SER A 961 -2.00 19.48 24.08
N MET A 962 -0.94 18.75 23.71
CA MET A 962 0.43 19.30 23.70
C MET A 962 0.64 20.43 22.67
N VAL A 963 -0.38 20.75 21.88
CA VAL A 963 -0.42 22.01 21.12
C VAL A 963 -0.31 23.21 22.07
N ARG A 964 -0.89 23.15 23.27
CA ARG A 964 -0.81 24.23 24.27
C ARG A 964 0.62 24.55 24.70
N LEU A 965 1.49 23.53 24.78
CA LEU A 965 2.90 23.73 25.12
C LEU A 965 3.65 24.59 24.09
N GLN A 966 3.14 24.69 22.86
CA GLN A 966 3.71 25.59 21.85
C GLN A 966 3.46 27.05 22.23
N GLU A 967 2.26 27.36 22.72
CA GLU A 967 1.84 28.70 23.15
C GLU A 967 2.66 29.22 24.34
N TYR A 968 3.18 28.31 25.18
CA TYR A 968 3.98 28.66 26.35
C TYR A 968 5.49 28.80 26.06
N THR A 969 5.97 28.21 24.97
CA THR A 969 7.42 28.12 24.69
C THR A 969 7.90 29.10 23.62
N GLY A 970 6.96 29.75 22.92
CA GLY A 970 7.23 30.69 21.84
C GLY A 970 7.77 30.00 20.57
N ILE A 971 7.58 28.69 20.44
CA ILE A 971 7.98 27.93 19.25
C ILE A 971 6.95 28.12 18.14
N ARG A 972 7.41 28.29 16.90
CA ARG A 972 6.52 28.34 15.74
C ARG A 972 6.12 26.94 15.30
N TYR A 973 4.95 26.83 14.69
CA TYR A 973 4.46 25.56 14.11
C TYR A 973 5.48 24.89 13.16
N GLN A 974 6.16 25.67 12.32
CA GLN A 974 7.20 25.15 11.42
C GLN A 974 8.39 24.56 12.18
N GLU A 975 8.80 25.16 13.30
CA GLU A 975 9.91 24.66 14.12
C GLU A 975 9.54 23.37 14.87
N VAL A 976 8.25 23.17 15.19
CA VAL A 976 7.74 21.90 15.70
C VAL A 976 7.79 20.83 14.61
N GLN A 977 7.45 21.18 13.37
CA GLN A 977 7.56 20.25 12.23
C GLN A 977 9.02 19.90 11.95
N GLU A 978 9.95 20.87 12.02
CA GLU A 978 11.39 20.61 11.92
C GLU A 978 11.90 19.64 13.01
N LEU A 979 11.35 19.70 14.23
CA LEU A 979 11.67 18.73 15.29
C LEU A 979 11.14 17.32 15.00
N ILE A 980 9.99 17.21 14.34
CA ILE A 980 9.37 15.95 13.94
C ILE A 980 10.16 15.34 12.77
N ASP A 981 10.35 16.12 11.70
CA ASP A 981 11.09 15.71 10.51
C ASP A 981 12.55 15.38 10.85
N GLY A 982 13.13 16.14 11.78
CA GLY A 982 14.47 15.90 12.32
C GLY A 982 14.55 14.73 13.33
N GLY A 983 13.45 14.05 13.64
CA GLY A 983 13.42 12.87 14.52
C GLY A 983 13.74 13.14 15.99
N SER A 984 13.70 14.39 16.44
CA SER A 984 13.86 14.77 17.85
C SER A 984 12.56 14.68 18.64
N LEU A 985 11.42 14.64 17.94
CA LEU A 985 10.07 14.56 18.48
C LEU A 985 9.23 13.58 17.65
N SER A 986 8.45 12.69 18.27
CA SER A 986 7.48 11.83 17.59
C SER A 986 6.05 12.30 17.86
N VAL A 987 5.13 12.02 16.91
CA VAL A 987 3.68 12.19 17.11
C VAL A 987 3.09 10.83 17.49
N ASP A 988 2.60 10.69 18.72
CA ASP A 988 2.06 9.41 19.20
C ASP A 988 0.55 9.32 19.03
N CYS A 989 -0.13 10.46 19.24
CA CYS A 989 -1.57 10.55 19.25
C CYS A 989 -2.04 11.91 18.72
N THR A 990 -3.14 11.91 17.97
CA THR A 990 -3.83 13.13 17.52
C THR A 990 -5.27 13.21 18.01
N TYR A 991 -5.82 12.09 18.49
CA TYR A 991 -7.19 11.96 18.97
C TYR A 991 -7.19 10.95 20.13
N PRO A 992 -7.77 11.26 21.30
CA PRO A 992 -8.70 12.36 21.60
C PRO A 992 -8.06 13.76 21.66
N HIS A 993 -6.77 13.85 22.01
CA HIS A 993 -5.98 15.08 21.93
C HIS A 993 -4.55 14.78 21.44
N LYS A 994 -3.80 15.84 21.06
CA LYS A 994 -2.48 15.69 20.45
C LYS A 994 -1.40 15.42 21.50
N LEU A 995 -0.67 14.32 21.35
CA LEU A 995 0.46 13.94 22.20
C LEU A 995 1.73 13.77 21.36
N TYR A 996 2.82 14.33 21.87
CA TYR A 996 4.17 14.15 21.36
C TYR A 996 5.02 13.37 22.37
N THR A 997 6.04 12.67 21.86
CA THR A 997 7.10 12.09 22.70
C THR A 997 8.46 12.60 22.29
N VAL A 998 9.28 12.95 23.27
CA VAL A 998 10.67 13.34 23.04
C VAL A 998 11.50 12.08 22.82
N THR A 999 11.99 11.91 21.59
CA THR A 999 12.80 10.75 21.20
C THR A 999 14.15 10.75 21.94
N PRO A 1000 14.93 9.65 21.90
CA PRO A 1000 16.29 9.65 22.44
C PRO A 1000 17.17 10.80 21.90
N LYS A 1001 16.97 11.20 20.64
CA LYS A 1001 17.64 12.35 20.02
C LYS A 1001 17.24 13.67 20.68
N GLY A 1002 15.94 13.91 20.85
CA GLY A 1002 15.43 15.10 21.55
C GLY A 1002 15.89 15.17 23.02
N ARG A 1003 15.93 14.02 23.73
CA ARG A 1003 16.40 13.97 25.12
C ARG A 1003 17.88 14.36 25.25
N ARG A 1004 18.72 13.91 24.31
CA ARG A 1004 20.12 14.34 24.22
C ARG A 1004 20.23 15.85 23.99
N ALA A 1005 19.38 16.42 23.13
CA ALA A 1005 19.37 17.86 22.85
C ALA A 1005 19.11 18.72 24.10
N ILE A 1006 18.24 18.25 25.02
CA ILE A 1006 17.96 18.92 26.30
C ILE A 1006 18.83 18.42 27.47
N ALA A 1007 19.93 17.71 27.18
CA ALA A 1007 20.88 17.14 28.14
C ALA A 1007 20.26 16.18 29.20
N VAL A 1008 19.16 15.51 28.85
CA VAL A 1008 18.60 14.42 29.65
C VAL A 1008 19.35 13.13 29.30
N ARG A 1009 20.22 12.67 30.20
CA ARG A 1009 21.01 11.44 30.02
C ARG A 1009 20.21 10.21 30.47
N HIS A 1010 20.28 9.15 29.68
CA HIS A 1010 19.88 7.81 30.12
C HIS A 1010 20.87 7.34 31.20
N ARG A 1011 20.38 7.04 32.40
CA ARG A 1011 21.13 6.30 33.43
C ARG A 1011 20.36 5.04 33.73
N GLU A 1012 20.86 3.89 33.27
CA GLU A 1012 20.41 2.59 33.76
C GLU A 1012 20.50 2.59 35.30
N GLY A 1013 19.37 2.31 35.97
CA GLY A 1013 19.28 2.20 37.43
C GLY A 1013 18.76 3.44 38.19
N ILE A 1014 18.33 4.53 37.54
CA ILE A 1014 17.64 5.67 38.23
C ILE A 1014 16.14 5.79 37.84
N ALA A 1015 15.71 5.04 36.83
CA ALA A 1015 14.32 4.98 36.34
C ALA A 1015 13.77 3.54 36.21
N HIS A 1016 14.34 2.59 36.96
CA HIS A 1016 13.79 1.24 37.11
C HIS A 1016 13.47 1.01 38.58
N GLY A 1017 12.23 0.60 38.87
CA GLY A 1017 11.72 0.26 40.20
C GLY A 1017 10.22 0.48 40.32
N HIS A 1018 9.58 -0.25 41.24
CA HIS A 1018 8.15 -0.18 41.57
C HIS A 1018 7.59 1.25 41.52
N GLY A 1019 6.54 1.46 40.72
CA GLY A 1019 5.81 2.74 40.65
C GLY A 1019 6.38 3.79 39.69
N ARG A 1020 7.33 3.45 38.82
CA ARG A 1020 7.88 4.37 37.80
C ARG A 1020 7.99 3.74 36.40
N GLY A 1021 7.44 4.43 35.41
CA GLY A 1021 7.55 4.09 33.99
C GLY A 1021 8.97 4.26 33.42
N ASP A 1022 9.20 3.70 32.23
CA ASP A 1022 10.53 3.70 31.59
C ASP A 1022 10.79 5.05 30.86
N LEU A 1023 12.04 5.48 30.80
CA LEU A 1023 12.45 6.67 30.03
C LEU A 1023 12.27 6.50 28.51
N SER A 1024 12.11 5.27 28.03
CA SER A 1024 11.86 4.97 26.62
C SER A 1024 10.36 4.96 26.26
N GLU A 1025 9.49 5.12 27.25
CA GLU A 1025 8.04 5.06 27.12
C GLU A 1025 7.48 6.21 26.27
N SER A 1026 6.37 5.95 25.58
CA SER A 1026 5.63 6.99 24.84
C SER A 1026 4.63 7.71 25.75
N SER A 1027 4.40 9.00 25.53
CA SER A 1027 3.36 9.79 26.20
C SER A 1027 1.97 9.18 26.05
N LEU A 1028 1.66 8.53 24.93
CA LEU A 1028 0.38 7.83 24.76
C LEU A 1028 0.23 6.67 25.75
N HIS A 1029 1.27 5.86 25.93
CA HIS A 1029 1.25 4.73 26.88
C HIS A 1029 1.11 5.25 28.33
N VAL A 1030 1.88 6.28 28.72
CA VAL A 1030 1.74 6.93 30.05
C VAL A 1030 0.30 7.39 30.32
N VAL A 1031 -0.36 7.98 29.30
CA VAL A 1031 -1.76 8.42 29.42
C VAL A 1031 -2.71 7.25 29.58
N MET A 1032 -2.55 6.17 28.79
CA MET A 1032 -3.40 4.98 28.89
C MET A 1032 -3.23 4.27 30.24
N VAL A 1033 -2.00 4.12 30.75
CA VAL A 1033 -1.72 3.52 32.06
C VAL A 1033 -2.36 4.33 33.18
N GLU A 1034 -2.24 5.66 33.17
CA GLU A 1034 -2.80 6.50 34.23
C GLU A 1034 -4.33 6.57 34.20
N LEU A 1035 -4.95 6.65 33.02
CA LEU A 1035 -6.41 6.59 32.91
C LEU A 1035 -6.93 5.21 33.31
N GLY A 1036 -6.22 4.15 32.92
CA GLY A 1036 -6.51 2.78 33.36
C GLY A 1036 -6.44 2.65 34.88
N ARG A 1037 -5.39 3.20 35.52
CA ARG A 1037 -5.24 3.21 36.98
C ARG A 1037 -6.40 3.95 37.68
N ARG A 1038 -6.84 5.11 37.16
CA ARG A 1038 -7.99 5.84 37.71
C ARG A 1038 -9.29 5.07 37.55
N TYR A 1039 -9.48 4.42 36.41
CA TYR A 1039 -10.60 3.51 36.20
C TYR A 1039 -10.59 2.37 37.21
N LEU A 1040 -9.42 1.77 37.49
CA LEU A 1040 -9.27 0.74 38.52
C LEU A 1040 -9.60 1.27 39.92
N GLU A 1041 -9.22 2.51 40.26
CA GLU A 1041 -9.62 3.14 41.52
C GLU A 1041 -11.14 3.26 41.64
N THR A 1042 -11.79 3.83 40.63
CA THR A 1042 -13.23 4.08 40.65
C THR A 1042 -14.06 2.78 40.64
N GLU A 1043 -13.71 1.80 39.81
CA GLU A 1043 -14.53 0.59 39.66
C GLU A 1043 -14.22 -0.49 40.70
N PHE A 1044 -12.99 -0.57 41.22
CA PHE A 1044 -12.60 -1.67 42.11
C PHE A 1044 -12.18 -1.21 43.51
N VAL A 1045 -11.58 -0.03 43.69
CA VAL A 1045 -11.14 0.42 45.03
C VAL A 1045 -12.25 1.18 45.77
N GLU A 1046 -13.05 1.96 45.05
CA GLU A 1046 -14.20 2.68 45.60
C GLU A 1046 -15.45 1.81 45.73
N ASP A 1047 -15.44 0.59 45.15
CA ASP A 1047 -16.51 -0.39 45.31
C ASP A 1047 -16.37 -1.15 46.64
N ASP A 1048 -17.31 -0.93 47.57
CA ASP A 1048 -17.37 -1.60 48.88
C ASP A 1048 -17.50 -3.14 48.76
N ASP A 1049 -17.93 -3.67 47.59
CA ASP A 1049 -18.07 -5.10 47.33
C ASP A 1049 -16.79 -5.76 46.77
N SER A 1050 -15.75 -4.98 46.44
CA SER A 1050 -14.46 -5.45 45.90
C SER A 1050 -13.41 -5.62 47.02
N ALA A 1051 -12.47 -6.55 46.82
CA ALA A 1051 -11.36 -6.79 47.75
C ALA A 1051 -10.18 -5.79 47.58
N ALA A 1052 -10.20 -4.96 46.55
CA ALA A 1052 -9.14 -4.02 46.24
C ALA A 1052 -9.15 -2.80 47.19
N VAL A 1053 -7.97 -2.43 47.71
CA VAL A 1053 -7.80 -1.26 48.60
C VAL A 1053 -6.86 -0.19 48.02
N GLU A 1054 -6.07 -0.54 47.00
CA GLU A 1054 -5.13 0.38 46.36
C GLU A 1054 -4.95 0.01 44.88
N ALA A 1055 -4.90 1.01 43.99
CA ALA A 1055 -4.51 0.83 42.59
C ALA A 1055 -3.12 1.42 42.32
N VAL A 1056 -2.21 0.60 41.82
CA VAL A 1056 -0.79 0.94 41.63
C VAL A 1056 -0.40 0.77 40.16
N SER A 1057 0.30 1.76 39.59
CA SER A 1057 0.87 1.67 38.24
C SER A 1057 2.31 1.15 38.27
N TYR A 1058 2.76 0.52 37.18
CA TYR A 1058 4.10 -0.03 36.98
C TYR A 1058 4.54 -0.96 38.12
N PHE A 1059 3.75 -2.02 38.33
CA PHE A 1059 3.95 -2.97 39.42
C PHE A 1059 4.84 -4.14 38.97
N GLU A 1060 5.94 -4.40 39.69
CA GLU A 1060 6.83 -5.54 39.40
C GLU A 1060 6.36 -6.80 40.17
N HIS A 1061 6.14 -7.90 39.46
CA HIS A 1061 5.73 -9.19 40.02
C HIS A 1061 6.49 -10.34 39.33
N GLU A 1062 7.13 -11.20 40.13
CA GLU A 1062 7.91 -12.38 39.67
C GLU A 1062 8.90 -12.13 38.50
N GLY A 1063 9.49 -10.94 38.43
CA GLY A 1063 10.46 -10.57 37.39
C GLY A 1063 9.84 -10.05 36.08
N SER A 1064 8.51 -9.90 36.04
CA SER A 1064 7.77 -9.21 34.98
C SER A 1064 7.13 -7.93 35.55
N ARG A 1065 6.80 -6.96 34.68
CA ARG A 1065 6.15 -5.70 35.08
C ARG A 1065 4.76 -5.62 34.46
N LEU A 1066 3.76 -5.35 35.29
CA LEU A 1066 2.39 -5.05 34.87
C LEU A 1066 2.18 -3.53 34.84
N ASP A 1067 1.42 -3.04 33.87
CA ASP A 1067 1.18 -1.61 33.70
C ASP A 1067 0.36 -0.99 34.84
N ALA A 1068 -0.70 -1.65 35.29
CA ALA A 1068 -1.37 -1.32 36.55
C ALA A 1068 -2.02 -2.54 37.21
N VAL A 1069 -2.18 -2.48 38.53
CA VAL A 1069 -2.83 -3.53 39.34
C VAL A 1069 -3.67 -2.94 40.46
N CYS A 1070 -4.68 -3.68 40.90
CA CYS A 1070 -5.31 -3.47 42.21
C CYS A 1070 -4.73 -4.46 43.22
N LEU A 1071 -4.47 -3.98 44.43
CA LEU A 1071 -3.96 -4.78 45.55
C LEU A 1071 -5.01 -4.90 46.66
N ASP A 1072 -5.08 -6.06 47.32
CA ASP A 1072 -5.86 -6.27 48.54
C ASP A 1072 -5.13 -5.76 49.81
N GLU A 1073 -5.76 -5.89 50.99
CA GLU A 1073 -5.16 -5.50 52.28
C GLU A 1073 -3.83 -6.20 52.60
N ASP A 1074 -3.60 -7.38 52.02
CA ASP A 1074 -2.40 -8.19 52.21
C ASP A 1074 -1.32 -7.90 51.15
N GLY A 1075 -1.62 -7.06 50.16
CA GLY A 1075 -0.72 -6.69 49.05
C GLY A 1075 -0.69 -7.69 47.90
N ASN A 1076 -1.68 -8.58 47.78
CA ASN A 1076 -1.83 -9.50 46.64
C ASN A 1076 -2.57 -8.81 45.49
N ILE A 1077 -2.25 -9.22 44.26
CA ILE A 1077 -2.89 -8.70 43.04
C ILE A 1077 -4.29 -9.31 42.91
N VAL A 1078 -5.32 -8.46 42.85
CA VAL A 1078 -6.73 -8.87 42.63
C VAL A 1078 -7.25 -8.47 41.25
N VAL A 1079 -6.74 -7.38 40.66
CA VAL A 1079 -7.08 -6.95 39.29
C VAL A 1079 -5.78 -6.59 38.57
N THR A 1080 -5.72 -6.92 37.28
CA THR A 1080 -4.58 -6.59 36.40
C THR A 1080 -5.04 -5.71 35.24
N LEU A 1081 -4.14 -4.85 34.76
CA LEU A 1081 -4.39 -4.01 33.61
C LEU A 1081 -3.14 -3.85 32.75
N GLU A 1082 -3.32 -3.98 31.44
CA GLU A 1082 -2.29 -3.74 30.41
C GLU A 1082 -2.75 -2.68 29.40
N ALA A 1083 -1.87 -1.72 29.09
CA ALA A 1083 -2.15 -0.58 28.23
C ALA A 1083 -1.46 -0.72 26.87
N GLU A 1084 -2.11 -1.38 25.92
CA GLU A 1084 -1.43 -1.80 24.71
C GLU A 1084 -1.52 -0.84 23.52
N ARG A 1085 -0.46 -0.88 22.70
CA ARG A 1085 -0.37 -0.17 21.43
C ARG A 1085 -0.20 -1.15 20.28
N ALA A 1086 -1.02 -1.01 19.24
CA ALA A 1086 -0.82 -1.78 18.02
C ALA A 1086 0.51 -1.39 17.35
N ASN A 1087 1.53 -2.26 17.48
CA ASN A 1087 2.88 -2.10 16.93
C ASN A 1087 3.28 -3.35 16.12
N HIS A 1088 4.51 -3.40 15.60
CA HIS A 1088 4.97 -4.48 14.72
C HIS A 1088 5.12 -5.85 15.41
N ASP A 1089 5.18 -5.90 16.74
CA ASP A 1089 5.37 -7.13 17.52
C ASP A 1089 4.07 -7.61 18.20
N ILE A 1090 2.92 -7.05 17.81
CA ILE A 1090 1.61 -7.30 18.46
C ILE A 1090 1.25 -8.80 18.53
N LEU A 1091 1.64 -9.62 17.54
CA LEU A 1091 1.30 -11.05 17.51
C LEU A 1091 2.15 -11.90 18.47
N THR A 1092 3.16 -11.31 19.11
CA THR A 1092 4.02 -11.95 20.10
C THR A 1092 3.86 -11.27 21.47
N ALA A 1093 3.88 -9.93 21.53
CA ALA A 1093 3.77 -9.17 22.77
C ALA A 1093 2.41 -9.35 23.46
N VAL A 1094 1.31 -9.19 22.72
CA VAL A 1094 -0.05 -9.29 23.30
C VAL A 1094 -0.33 -10.67 23.92
N PRO A 1095 0.01 -11.80 23.28
CA PRO A 1095 -0.10 -13.10 23.95
C PRO A 1095 0.77 -13.24 25.19
N GLU A 1096 1.98 -12.69 25.21
CA GLU A 1096 2.84 -12.69 26.40
C GLU A 1096 2.25 -11.86 27.53
N ASP A 1097 1.70 -10.67 27.26
CA ASP A 1097 1.04 -9.80 28.24
C ASP A 1097 -0.25 -10.43 28.78
N TYR A 1098 -1.01 -11.11 27.92
CA TYR A 1098 -2.13 -11.93 28.34
C TYR A 1098 -1.69 -13.03 29.32
N ASP A 1099 -0.64 -13.78 28.97
CA ASP A 1099 -0.16 -14.90 29.79
C ASP A 1099 0.42 -14.38 31.13
N LYS A 1100 1.04 -13.19 31.14
CA LYS A 1100 1.51 -12.48 32.34
C LYS A 1100 0.37 -12.10 33.27
N MET A 1101 -0.69 -11.46 32.76
CA MET A 1101 -1.88 -11.13 33.56
C MET A 1101 -2.58 -12.38 34.10
N ALA A 1102 -2.76 -13.40 33.25
CA ALA A 1102 -3.40 -14.65 33.62
C ALA A 1102 -2.65 -15.42 34.74
N ALA A 1103 -1.32 -15.31 34.80
CA ALA A 1103 -0.50 -15.97 35.81
C ALA A 1103 -0.75 -15.44 37.23
N CYS A 1104 -1.30 -14.22 37.37
CA CYS A 1104 -1.66 -13.64 38.65
C CYS A 1104 -3.00 -14.15 39.22
N ASP A 1105 -3.76 -14.95 38.45
CA ASP A 1105 -5.13 -15.40 38.81
C ASP A 1105 -6.06 -14.26 39.24
N PRO A 1106 -6.19 -13.18 38.45
CA PRO A 1106 -6.94 -11.99 38.87
C PRO A 1106 -8.46 -12.20 38.75
N GLU A 1107 -9.22 -11.47 39.56
CA GLU A 1107 -10.68 -11.38 39.45
C GLU A 1107 -11.12 -10.67 38.16
N ALA A 1108 -10.32 -9.69 37.71
CA ALA A 1108 -10.48 -9.00 36.42
C ALA A 1108 -9.13 -8.71 35.74
N ALA A 1109 -9.12 -8.79 34.41
CA ALA A 1109 -7.97 -8.50 33.55
C ALA A 1109 -8.40 -7.51 32.45
N VAL A 1110 -7.97 -6.25 32.61
CA VAL A 1110 -8.47 -5.10 31.85
C VAL A 1110 -7.45 -4.69 30.80
N TRP A 1111 -7.89 -4.49 29.55
CA TRP A 1111 -7.05 -3.95 28.49
C TRP A 1111 -7.42 -2.50 28.19
N VAL A 1112 -6.42 -1.62 28.10
CA VAL A 1112 -6.62 -0.23 27.65
C VAL A 1112 -5.95 -0.04 26.30
N VAL A 1113 -6.69 0.48 25.33
CA VAL A 1113 -6.22 0.65 23.95
C VAL A 1113 -6.49 2.04 23.41
N LYS A 1114 -5.72 2.49 22.43
CA LYS A 1114 -5.89 3.83 21.85
C LYS A 1114 -7.28 4.03 21.25
N ASN A 1115 -7.76 3.07 20.46
CA ASN A 1115 -9.00 3.19 19.69
C ASN A 1115 -9.57 1.80 19.32
N ARG A 1116 -10.78 1.80 18.73
CA ARG A 1116 -11.46 0.56 18.32
C ARG A 1116 -10.66 -0.31 17.35
N SER A 1117 -9.91 0.28 16.41
CA SER A 1117 -9.07 -0.50 15.48
C SER A 1117 -8.04 -1.31 16.24
N ASP A 1118 -7.33 -0.66 17.17
CA ASP A 1118 -6.29 -1.29 17.99
C ASP A 1118 -6.91 -2.39 18.88
N ALA A 1119 -8.11 -2.18 19.42
CA ALA A 1119 -8.87 -3.20 20.16
C ALA A 1119 -9.06 -4.51 19.37
N HIS A 1120 -9.47 -4.38 18.10
CA HIS A 1120 -9.69 -5.54 17.21
C HIS A 1120 -8.37 -6.18 16.78
N GLU A 1121 -7.29 -5.42 16.66
CA GLU A 1121 -5.96 -5.94 16.38
C GLU A 1121 -5.42 -6.78 17.55
N ILE A 1122 -5.60 -6.33 18.80
CA ILE A 1122 -5.27 -7.10 20.01
C ILE A 1122 -6.13 -8.37 20.10
N LEU A 1123 -7.44 -8.25 19.90
CA LEU A 1123 -8.32 -9.41 19.90
C LEU A 1123 -7.90 -10.43 18.84
N ARG A 1124 -7.55 -9.97 17.63
CA ARG A 1124 -7.01 -10.83 16.56
C ARG A 1124 -5.70 -11.50 16.99
N ALA A 1125 -4.79 -10.77 17.63
CA ALA A 1125 -3.54 -11.34 18.14
C ALA A 1125 -3.77 -12.44 19.19
N LEU A 1126 -4.83 -12.31 20.01
CA LEU A 1126 -5.23 -13.34 20.98
C LEU A 1126 -5.98 -14.51 20.33
N ASN A 1127 -6.72 -14.29 19.23
CA ASN A 1127 -7.38 -15.33 18.46
C ASN A 1127 -6.40 -16.13 17.58
N GLU A 1128 -5.43 -15.45 16.97
CA GLU A 1128 -4.49 -15.96 15.97
C GLU A 1128 -3.05 -15.50 16.29
N PRO A 1129 -2.45 -15.99 17.39
CA PRO A 1129 -1.08 -15.60 17.77
C PRO A 1129 -0.04 -16.16 16.79
N ASN A 1130 1.11 -15.50 16.67
CA ASN A 1130 2.20 -15.95 15.79
C ASN A 1130 2.78 -17.32 16.23
N GLU A 1131 2.86 -17.53 17.55
CA GLU A 1131 3.27 -18.78 18.17
C GLU A 1131 2.33 -19.15 19.35
N GLY A 1132 2.08 -20.45 19.54
CA GLY A 1132 1.24 -20.97 20.62
C GLY A 1132 -0.24 -21.16 20.26
N TYR A 1133 -1.07 -21.47 21.27
CA TYR A 1133 -2.51 -21.68 21.09
C TYR A 1133 -3.30 -20.36 21.22
N PRO A 1134 -4.50 -20.24 20.63
CA PRO A 1134 -5.38 -19.10 20.84
C PRO A 1134 -5.72 -18.90 22.33
N ARG A 1135 -5.57 -17.67 22.84
CA ARG A 1135 -5.91 -17.30 24.24
C ARG A 1135 -7.39 -16.98 24.38
N VAL A 1136 -7.99 -16.47 23.30
CA VAL A 1136 -9.42 -16.16 23.21
C VAL A 1136 -9.98 -16.85 21.97
N GLU A 1137 -11.10 -17.55 22.07
CA GLU A 1137 -11.77 -18.19 20.91
C GLU A 1137 -12.90 -17.33 20.32
N LYS A 1138 -13.47 -16.42 21.11
CA LYS A 1138 -14.57 -15.55 20.67
C LYS A 1138 -14.05 -14.46 19.73
N THR A 1139 -14.76 -14.27 18.63
CA THR A 1139 -14.50 -13.21 17.64
C THR A 1139 -15.67 -12.23 17.59
N TYR A 1140 -15.39 -10.95 17.35
CA TYR A 1140 -16.40 -9.90 17.17
C TYR A 1140 -16.28 -9.27 15.77
N SER A 1141 -17.36 -8.68 15.27
CA SER A 1141 -17.30 -7.90 14.02
C SER A 1141 -16.42 -6.67 14.23
N SER A 1142 -15.64 -6.27 13.21
CA SER A 1142 -14.76 -5.09 13.28
C SER A 1142 -15.48 -3.77 13.60
N ASN A 1143 -16.81 -3.74 13.48
CA ASN A 1143 -17.64 -2.59 13.85
C ASN A 1143 -18.12 -2.60 15.31
N SER A 1144 -18.01 -3.74 16.02
CA SER A 1144 -18.40 -3.86 17.42
C SER A 1144 -17.54 -2.96 18.30
N PRO A 1145 -18.13 -2.19 19.24
CA PRO A 1145 -17.36 -1.40 20.19
C PRO A 1145 -16.65 -2.31 21.21
N PRO A 1146 -15.43 -1.98 21.67
CA PRO A 1146 -14.68 -2.83 22.61
C PRO A 1146 -15.42 -3.07 23.93
N SER A 1147 -16.14 -2.06 24.42
CA SER A 1147 -17.04 -2.14 25.57
C SER A 1147 -18.19 -3.16 25.43
N SER A 1148 -18.45 -3.71 24.23
CA SER A 1148 -19.42 -4.80 24.03
C SER A 1148 -18.81 -6.20 24.08
N PHE A 1149 -17.49 -6.32 24.25
CA PHE A 1149 -16.82 -7.61 24.28
C PHE A 1149 -17.14 -8.35 25.60
N GLN A 1150 -17.85 -9.46 25.49
CA GLN A 1150 -18.13 -10.38 26.59
C GLN A 1150 -17.12 -11.54 26.56
N ILE A 1151 -15.92 -11.29 27.07
CA ILE A 1151 -14.84 -12.28 27.17
C ILE A 1151 -14.59 -12.55 28.66
N HIS A 1152 -14.56 -13.82 29.04
CA HIS A 1152 -14.31 -14.23 30.42
C HIS A 1152 -13.18 -15.26 30.40
N GLN A 1153 -11.96 -14.75 30.24
CA GLN A 1153 -10.75 -15.54 30.20
C GLN A 1153 -9.74 -14.97 31.22
N PRO A 1154 -8.84 -15.79 31.81
CA PRO A 1154 -7.97 -15.36 32.91
C PRO A 1154 -7.13 -14.10 32.65
N GLY A 1155 -6.71 -13.86 31.40
CA GLY A 1155 -5.95 -12.66 31.00
C GLY A 1155 -6.77 -11.63 30.22
N PHE A 1156 -8.10 -11.79 30.13
CA PHE A 1156 -8.98 -10.85 29.43
C PHE A 1156 -10.43 -10.97 29.95
N THR A 1157 -10.85 -9.96 30.71
CA THR A 1157 -12.25 -9.74 31.09
C THR A 1157 -12.85 -8.53 30.38
N GLU A 1158 -12.11 -7.42 30.29
CA GLU A 1158 -12.64 -6.14 29.79
C GLU A 1158 -11.64 -5.42 28.88
N MET A 1159 -12.16 -4.56 28.00
CA MET A 1159 -11.33 -3.75 27.13
C MET A 1159 -11.97 -2.37 26.88
N HIS A 1160 -11.20 -1.33 27.20
CA HIS A 1160 -11.64 0.06 27.12
C HIS A 1160 -10.75 0.86 26.17
N THR A 1161 -11.35 1.74 25.39
CA THR A 1161 -10.60 2.70 24.58
C THR A 1161 -10.21 3.91 25.42
N LEU A 1162 -9.11 4.57 25.03
CA LEU A 1162 -8.65 5.80 25.62
C LEU A 1162 -9.74 6.89 25.70
N GLN A 1163 -10.59 6.97 24.66
CA GLN A 1163 -11.70 7.92 24.62
C GLN A 1163 -12.80 7.59 25.64
N GLU A 1164 -13.13 6.31 25.81
CA GLU A 1164 -14.14 5.87 26.80
C GLU A 1164 -13.69 6.28 28.21
N LEU A 1165 -12.45 5.92 28.59
CA LEU A 1165 -11.91 6.24 29.92
C LEU A 1165 -11.81 7.75 30.20
N GLN A 1166 -11.47 8.57 29.20
CA GLN A 1166 -11.48 10.03 29.36
C GLN A 1166 -12.89 10.61 29.54
N SER A 1167 -13.88 10.02 28.86
CA SER A 1167 -15.26 10.51 28.90
C SER A 1167 -15.92 10.18 30.23
N ASP A 1168 -15.64 9.00 30.78
CA ASP A 1168 -16.19 8.53 32.05
C ASP A 1168 -15.58 9.26 33.26
N ALA A 1169 -14.27 9.51 33.24
CA ALA A 1169 -13.58 10.30 34.27
C ALA A 1169 -13.94 11.80 34.25
N SER A 1170 -14.62 12.29 33.20
CA SER A 1170 -15.16 13.65 33.12
C SER A 1170 -16.51 13.81 33.85
N HIS A 1171 -17.09 12.71 34.35
CA HIS A 1171 -18.38 12.67 35.04
C HIS A 1171 -18.30 12.26 36.52
N SER A 1172 -17.10 11.88 36.99
CA SER A 1172 -16.78 11.60 38.40
C SER A 1172 -16.30 12.83 39.15
#